data_AF-A0A316S981-F1
#
_entry.id   AF-A0A316S981-F1
#
_cell.length_a   1.000
_cell.length_b   1.000
_cell.length_c   1.000
_cell.angle_alpha   90.00
_cell.angle_beta   90.00
_cell.angle_gamma   90.00
#
_symmetry.space_group_name_H-M   'P 1'
#
loop_
_entity.id
_entity.type
_entity.pdbx_description
1 polymer ?
#
loop_
_entity_poly.entity_id
_entity_poly.type
_entity_poly.pdbx_seq_one_letter_code
_entity_poly.pdbx_strand_id
1 'polypeptide(L)'
;MSKWSAKFPFDFSPRRGTIHELGQCYVDEIERIYELLNDLRTNNAGDDDPEPFQIKIDDTGKIYIRNADNDEWLLLGSAAKYFGLKEAGFLTKADINFPEEEGGAFGIDITGNAGKIANTAIEVTGSFADNQALVYDANKQKLTNKLVPIVNSETGAISCDTTGNAGKVAGKPIITESLDDGEVLVFRASQGGFVNEPKSNAIGSGKSLVIYFDGRTIADYNGTIYRDLHIMQFTATQPDGVTVTKPLLWLKPTTDGESIAEIYLLQENNSYKLISSPEDSITEVSFSNDELTVKNAKGEEESYKIKRLAGNSVTASTDLNTLTLEGRYQCSESSVAQGLTNCPVSEPFFLDVYRNNKPDATFDNTVQVKQVITTANASEPAVYVRTHINGTWSAWKELANTTWINSNVSSIATNPVKARKIEKEGSTVKLWWSDPDDSIVDGSVLTQWEKTVIVKKQGSYPENVDDGTIVVAVTERNKYADEPYSDTQASPANWYYRAFPKAKNGPYSDNELNRFGFWHYAIYVDTTDPDEETCVHKIGGFDNYFFDRPYMDFDADSFYWGGWKNVQMLPKPCMLKADGSVDYYLDPDDYTKKADGVTASDVTDLEYNGNAMMEWCPVFTKVEKVGTRLYMYFCSEKYDDDYECYSCKKSDGEYGDHFYMPIYEGYVSSGKMRSMSTGTKPTASTTAENEATYATANGTGWNTTVWADEQLLQMLGILFFERLNMQVACGYNPGSSSSALTNNIGTANAKGMFYGHQSTNAVNTKYFGMENWWGHRWRRPNGLMCINRRVWVKLTNSTVDGSTVTGYNRTGNGYIDTGVDVPSASESYIKEISGNEKCVTAPVTVSGASSTTYYCDAAWSATGTTQLFLGGGVADGASAGLFAFHAIIAPSASYWDSGASLSYKSF
;
A
#
# COMPACT_ATOMS: atom_id res chain seq x y z
N MET A 1 -17.74 3.34 44.26
CA MET A 1 -17.70 3.11 42.80
C MET A 1 -18.19 4.33 42.01
N SER A 2 -17.27 5.02 41.34
CA SER A 2 -17.60 5.85 40.18
C SER A 2 -18.14 4.96 39.06
N LYS A 3 -19.18 5.44 38.37
CA LYS A 3 -19.89 4.75 37.27
C LYS A 3 -18.93 4.06 36.30
N TRP A 4 -19.32 2.87 35.84
CA TRP A 4 -18.87 2.37 34.54
C TRP A 4 -19.33 3.38 33.48
N SER A 5 -18.42 4.23 33.01
CA SER A 5 -18.65 4.94 31.75
C SER A 5 -18.27 3.98 30.64
N ALA A 6 -19.25 3.36 30.00
CA ALA A 6 -19.03 2.70 28.71
C ALA A 6 -18.40 3.74 27.78
N LYS A 7 -17.10 3.59 27.46
CA LYS A 7 -16.43 4.54 26.59
C LYS A 7 -16.75 4.26 25.12
N PHE A 8 -16.89 3.00 24.68
CA PHE A 8 -17.36 2.69 23.32
C PHE A 8 -18.01 1.29 23.23
N PRO A 9 -19.22 1.13 22.65
CA PRO A 9 -19.71 -0.19 22.26
C PRO A 9 -18.91 -0.71 21.06
N PHE A 10 -18.34 -1.92 21.17
CA PHE A 10 -17.62 -2.57 20.07
C PHE A 10 -18.63 -3.10 19.04
N ASP A 11 -18.50 -2.68 17.77
CA ASP A 11 -19.38 -3.05 16.66
C ASP A 11 -18.85 -4.31 15.96
N PHE A 12 -19.68 -5.37 15.91
CA PHE A 12 -19.34 -6.66 15.29
C PHE A 12 -19.58 -6.70 13.77
N SER A 13 -19.82 -5.56 13.12
CA SER A 13 -19.99 -5.49 11.67
C SER A 13 -18.67 -5.78 10.91
N PRO A 14 -18.71 -6.41 9.72
CA PRO A 14 -17.50 -6.80 9.01
C PRO A 14 -16.61 -5.59 8.67
N ARG A 15 -15.32 -5.67 9.04
CA ARG A 15 -14.24 -4.71 8.76
C ARG A 15 -14.24 -3.40 9.57
N ARG A 16 -14.97 -3.29 10.69
CA ARG A 16 -15.02 -2.05 11.49
C ARG A 16 -14.46 -2.11 12.91
N GLY A 17 -13.91 -3.25 13.32
CA GLY A 17 -13.05 -3.35 14.51
C GLY A 17 -11.78 -4.13 14.18
N THR A 18 -10.62 -3.52 14.36
CA THR A 18 -9.33 -4.20 14.27
C THR A 18 -9.04 -4.93 15.59
N ILE A 19 -8.26 -6.01 15.53
CA ILE A 19 -7.78 -6.71 16.73
C ILE A 19 -6.97 -5.78 17.65
N HIS A 20 -6.38 -4.74 17.05
CA HIS A 20 -5.63 -3.70 17.74
C HIS A 20 -6.54 -2.77 18.55
N GLU A 21 -7.70 -2.38 18.03
CA GLU A 21 -8.71 -1.59 18.74
C GLU A 21 -9.41 -2.38 19.84
N LEU A 22 -9.62 -3.69 19.65
CA LEU A 22 -10.03 -4.59 20.74
C LEU A 22 -8.97 -4.60 21.86
N GLY A 23 -7.69 -4.67 21.48
CA GLY A 23 -6.56 -4.58 22.42
C GLY A 23 -6.56 -3.25 23.17
N GLN A 24 -6.70 -2.12 22.48
CA GLN A 24 -6.68 -0.79 23.11
C GLN A 24 -7.88 -0.52 24.03
N CYS A 25 -9.07 -1.04 23.71
CA CYS A 25 -10.26 -0.86 24.54
C CYS A 25 -10.18 -1.58 25.90
N TYR A 26 -9.37 -2.65 25.99
CA TYR A 26 -9.30 -3.50 27.19
C TYR A 26 -7.88 -3.62 27.76
N VAL A 27 -6.86 -2.99 27.16
CA VAL A 27 -5.45 -3.05 27.63
C VAL A 27 -5.29 -2.50 29.04
N ASP A 28 -6.01 -1.43 29.39
CA ASP A 28 -5.99 -0.87 30.74
C ASP A 28 -6.84 -1.69 31.73
N GLU A 29 -7.73 -2.55 31.20
CA GLU A 29 -8.52 -3.49 31.99
C GLU A 29 -7.88 -4.88 32.05
N ILE A 30 -6.82 -5.16 31.27
CA ILE A 30 -6.16 -6.47 31.23
C ILE A 30 -5.59 -6.82 32.58
N GLU A 31 -4.97 -5.89 33.31
CA GLU A 31 -4.50 -6.14 34.68
C GLU A 31 -5.68 -6.45 35.62
N ARG A 32 -6.82 -5.76 35.46
CA ARG A 32 -8.01 -5.98 36.30
C ARG A 32 -8.72 -7.30 35.97
N ILE A 33 -8.76 -7.68 34.70
CA ILE A 33 -9.25 -8.97 34.21
C ILE A 33 -8.29 -10.08 34.67
N TYR A 34 -6.97 -9.85 34.64
CA TYR A 34 -5.99 -10.79 35.17
C TYR A 34 -6.12 -10.95 36.68
N GLU A 35 -6.33 -9.86 37.43
CA GLU A 35 -6.63 -9.89 38.87
C GLU A 35 -7.90 -10.70 39.15
N LEU A 36 -9.02 -10.40 38.46
CA LEU A 36 -10.29 -11.12 38.61
C LEU A 36 -10.17 -12.60 38.24
N LEU A 37 -9.46 -12.93 37.15
CA LEU A 37 -9.21 -14.30 36.73
C LEU A 37 -8.25 -15.02 37.68
N ASN A 38 -7.29 -14.31 38.29
CA ASN A 38 -6.36 -14.89 39.25
C ASN A 38 -7.00 -15.06 40.64
N ASP A 39 -7.93 -14.18 41.05
CA ASP A 39 -8.77 -14.33 42.24
C ASP A 39 -9.77 -15.49 42.06
N LEU A 40 -10.36 -15.62 40.86
CA LEU A 40 -11.15 -16.78 40.45
C LEU A 40 -10.33 -18.09 40.45
N ARG A 41 -9.07 -18.02 40.00
CA ARG A 41 -8.16 -19.17 39.95
C ARG A 41 -7.65 -19.60 41.32
N THR A 42 -7.41 -18.65 42.22
CA THR A 42 -6.82 -18.90 43.54
C THR A 42 -7.86 -19.19 44.62
N ASN A 43 -9.15 -19.07 44.30
CA ASN A 43 -10.26 -19.31 45.22
C ASN A 43 -10.15 -18.47 46.50
N ASN A 44 -9.57 -17.27 46.38
CA ASN A 44 -9.56 -16.30 47.46
C ASN A 44 -11.00 -15.77 47.59
N ALA A 45 -11.72 -16.28 48.58
CA ALA A 45 -12.96 -15.67 49.05
C ALA A 45 -12.61 -14.25 49.56
N GLY A 46 -12.74 -13.26 48.70
CA GLY A 46 -12.48 -11.86 49.04
C GLY A 46 -13.44 -11.36 50.10
N ASP A 47 -12.85 -10.95 51.22
CA ASP A 47 -13.28 -10.10 52.34
C ASP A 47 -14.70 -10.23 52.92
N ASP A 48 -14.78 -10.12 54.25
CA ASP A 48 -16.01 -10.18 55.05
C ASP A 48 -17.02 -9.05 54.76
N ASP A 49 -16.64 -8.04 53.95
CA ASP A 49 -17.50 -6.93 53.50
C ASP A 49 -17.55 -6.85 51.95
N PRO A 50 -18.58 -7.44 51.30
CA PRO A 50 -18.66 -7.43 49.84
C PRO A 50 -19.06 -6.05 49.28
N GLU A 51 -18.66 -5.74 48.04
CA GLU A 51 -19.08 -4.54 47.30
C GLU A 51 -20.19 -4.84 46.27
N PRO A 52 -21.04 -3.86 45.88
CA PRO A 52 -22.02 -4.06 44.82
C PRO A 52 -21.39 -4.59 43.52
N PHE A 53 -22.08 -5.50 42.83
CA PHE A 53 -21.61 -6.16 41.60
C PHE A 53 -20.37 -7.06 41.72
N GLN A 54 -19.86 -7.28 42.94
CA GLN A 54 -18.80 -8.27 43.14
C GLN A 54 -19.29 -9.66 42.73
N ILE A 55 -18.43 -10.49 42.15
CA ILE A 55 -18.73 -11.88 41.76
C ILE A 55 -18.00 -12.81 42.73
N LYS A 56 -18.68 -13.86 43.19
CA LYS A 56 -18.05 -14.94 43.96
C LYS A 56 -18.44 -16.31 43.43
N ILE A 57 -17.55 -17.27 43.63
CA ILE A 57 -17.85 -18.69 43.45
C ILE A 57 -17.80 -19.33 44.84
N ASP A 58 -18.88 -20.02 45.22
CA ASP A 58 -18.87 -20.77 46.47
C ASP A 58 -18.10 -22.10 46.35
N ASP A 59 -17.87 -22.74 47.49
CA ASP A 59 -17.22 -24.05 47.59
C ASP A 59 -17.97 -25.19 46.87
N THR A 60 -19.20 -24.94 46.39
CA THR A 60 -19.99 -25.87 45.57
C THR A 60 -19.94 -25.57 44.07
N GLY A 61 -19.15 -24.57 43.65
CA GLY A 61 -18.98 -24.19 42.24
C GLY A 61 -20.17 -23.41 41.67
N LYS A 62 -20.97 -22.76 42.53
CA LYS A 62 -22.03 -21.83 42.12
C LYS A 62 -21.49 -20.41 42.04
N ILE A 63 -21.86 -19.72 40.97
CA ILE A 63 -21.42 -18.36 40.66
C ILE A 63 -22.52 -17.39 41.07
N TYR A 64 -22.18 -16.41 41.90
CA TYR A 64 -23.08 -15.37 42.38
C TYR A 64 -22.55 -13.98 42.02
N ILE A 65 -23.46 -13.02 41.84
CA ILE A 65 -23.14 -11.60 41.74
C ILE A 65 -23.87 -10.82 42.84
N ARG A 66 -23.20 -9.87 43.48
CA ARG A 66 -23.80 -8.97 44.46
C ARG A 66 -24.69 -7.97 43.74
N ASN A 67 -25.91 -7.74 44.19
CA ASN A 67 -26.80 -6.79 43.55
C ASN A 67 -26.31 -5.33 43.71
N ALA A 68 -26.96 -4.40 43.01
CA ALA A 68 -26.59 -2.99 42.99
C ALA A 68 -26.69 -2.30 44.37
N ASP A 69 -27.61 -2.77 45.21
CA ASP A 69 -27.86 -2.22 46.55
C ASP A 69 -26.94 -2.83 47.64
N ASN A 70 -26.08 -3.78 47.25
CA ASN A 70 -25.12 -4.48 48.10
C ASN A 70 -25.71 -5.23 49.30
N ASP A 71 -26.97 -5.64 49.23
CA ASP A 71 -27.65 -6.36 50.32
C ASP A 71 -27.87 -7.85 50.00
N GLU A 72 -27.90 -8.26 48.73
CA GLU A 72 -28.18 -9.64 48.32
C GLU A 72 -27.16 -10.21 47.31
N TRP A 73 -26.88 -11.52 47.41
CA TRP A 73 -26.12 -12.29 46.42
C TRP A 73 -27.08 -13.01 45.48
N LEU A 74 -27.08 -12.63 44.19
CA LEU A 74 -27.90 -13.23 43.14
C LEU A 74 -27.16 -14.38 42.47
N LEU A 75 -27.77 -15.56 42.40
CA LEU A 75 -27.19 -16.72 41.72
C LEU A 75 -27.24 -16.52 40.20
N LEU A 76 -26.09 -16.58 39.54
CA LEU A 76 -25.98 -16.50 38.07
C LEU A 76 -25.96 -17.89 37.42
N GLY A 77 -25.42 -18.90 38.09
CA GLY A 77 -25.34 -20.25 37.54
C GLY A 77 -24.43 -21.17 38.35
N SER A 78 -24.23 -22.40 37.87
CA SER A 78 -23.30 -23.35 38.46
C SER A 78 -22.35 -23.88 37.39
N ALA A 79 -21.05 -23.83 37.67
CA ALA A 79 -20.02 -24.40 36.83
C ALA A 79 -20.19 -25.92 36.68
N ALA A 80 -20.77 -26.59 37.68
CA ALA A 80 -21.01 -28.04 37.66
C ALA A 80 -22.22 -28.48 36.79
N LYS A 81 -23.04 -27.54 36.30
CA LYS A 81 -24.26 -27.85 35.53
C LYS A 81 -24.32 -27.16 34.16
N TYR A 82 -23.20 -27.11 33.45
CA TYR A 82 -23.11 -26.68 32.04
C TYR A 82 -23.89 -25.38 31.75
N PHE A 83 -23.79 -24.39 32.64
CA PHE A 83 -24.46 -23.08 32.50
C PHE A 83 -25.99 -23.16 32.22
N GLY A 84 -26.69 -24.19 32.70
CA GLY A 84 -28.16 -24.29 32.59
C GLY A 84 -28.70 -24.70 31.21
N LEU A 85 -27.84 -25.18 30.31
CA LEU A 85 -28.22 -25.61 28.95
C LEU A 85 -29.23 -26.77 28.93
N LYS A 86 -29.28 -27.58 29.99
CA LYS A 86 -30.23 -28.70 30.13
C LYS A 86 -31.66 -28.23 30.44
N GLU A 87 -31.81 -27.11 31.15
CA GLU A 87 -33.13 -26.49 31.39
C GLU A 87 -33.67 -25.74 30.16
N ALA A 88 -32.79 -25.36 29.22
CA ALA A 88 -33.13 -24.76 27.92
C ALA A 88 -33.54 -25.79 26.84
N GLY A 89 -33.63 -27.08 27.19
CA GLY A 89 -34.14 -28.14 26.29
C GLY A 89 -33.11 -28.79 25.36
N PHE A 90 -31.82 -28.53 25.57
CA PHE A 90 -30.76 -29.18 24.80
C PHE A 90 -30.42 -30.55 25.42
N LEU A 91 -30.58 -31.61 24.62
CA LEU A 91 -30.32 -32.99 25.03
C LEU A 91 -28.82 -33.28 25.01
N THR A 92 -28.34 -33.98 26.04
CA THR A 92 -26.95 -34.44 26.14
C THR A 92 -26.78 -35.81 25.48
N LYS A 93 -25.54 -36.22 25.18
CA LYS A 93 -25.20 -37.55 24.64
C LYS A 93 -25.81 -38.72 25.45
N ALA A 94 -25.93 -38.55 26.77
CA ALA A 94 -26.57 -39.51 27.67
C ALA A 94 -28.10 -39.57 27.53
N ASP A 95 -28.74 -38.48 27.10
CA ASP A 95 -30.18 -38.42 26.83
C ASP A 95 -30.54 -39.03 25.44
N ILE A 96 -29.54 -39.38 24.63
CA ILE A 96 -29.66 -40.02 23.29
C ILE A 96 -29.31 -41.52 23.34
N ASN A 97 -28.94 -42.04 24.51
CA ASN A 97 -28.74 -43.47 24.82
C ASN A 97 -28.05 -44.29 23.72
N PHE A 98 -26.81 -43.91 23.36
CA PHE A 98 -25.94 -44.77 22.57
C PHE A 98 -25.48 -45.96 23.43
N PRO A 99 -25.79 -47.21 23.06
CA PRO A 99 -25.24 -48.35 23.78
C PRO A 99 -23.75 -48.44 23.47
N GLU A 100 -22.94 -48.29 24.52
CA GLU A 100 -21.52 -48.60 24.49
C GLU A 100 -21.36 -50.11 24.42
N GLU A 101 -21.19 -50.65 23.22
CA GLU A 101 -20.20 -51.69 22.87
C GLU A 101 -20.47 -52.22 21.44
N GLU A 102 -19.39 -52.24 20.65
CA GLU A 102 -19.14 -52.97 19.40
C GLU A 102 -20.22 -52.98 18.29
N GLY A 103 -20.00 -52.16 17.27
CA GLY A 103 -20.42 -52.43 15.88
C GLY A 103 -21.91 -52.67 15.63
N GLY A 104 -22.74 -51.62 15.66
CA GLY A 104 -24.15 -51.70 15.31
C GLY A 104 -24.65 -50.45 14.58
N ALA A 105 -25.13 -50.63 13.34
CA ALA A 105 -25.75 -49.61 12.52
C ALA A 105 -27.01 -49.00 13.17
N PHE A 106 -27.32 -47.76 12.79
CA PHE A 106 -28.53 -47.02 13.15
C PHE A 106 -29.78 -47.69 12.54
N GLY A 107 -30.28 -48.77 13.15
CA GLY A 107 -31.54 -49.40 12.76
C GLY A 107 -32.73 -48.63 13.32
N ILE A 108 -33.42 -47.85 12.50
CA ILE A 108 -34.77 -47.40 12.83
C ILE A 108 -35.65 -48.65 12.82
N ASP A 109 -36.01 -49.14 14.00
CA ASP A 109 -36.97 -50.22 14.16
C ASP A 109 -38.36 -49.71 13.74
N ILE A 110 -38.76 -50.05 12.51
CA ILE A 110 -40.13 -49.87 12.01
C ILE A 110 -40.92 -51.18 12.12
N THR A 111 -40.77 -51.92 13.23
CA THR A 111 -41.71 -53.00 13.55
C THR A 111 -42.98 -52.42 14.18
N GLY A 112 -43.86 -51.93 13.31
CA GLY A 112 -45.19 -51.47 13.68
C GLY A 112 -45.95 -51.00 12.46
N ASN A 113 -46.99 -51.75 12.08
CA ASN A 113 -47.78 -51.51 10.88
C ASN A 113 -48.21 -50.03 10.72
N ALA A 114 -47.86 -49.48 9.54
CA ALA A 114 -48.44 -48.30 8.90
C ALA A 114 -48.18 -46.92 9.54
N GLY A 115 -46.94 -46.43 9.43
CA GLY A 115 -46.68 -44.99 9.38
C GLY A 115 -47.13 -44.40 8.05
N LYS A 116 -48.36 -43.87 7.98
CA LYS A 116 -48.87 -43.14 6.79
C LYS A 116 -48.29 -41.72 6.74
N ILE A 117 -47.78 -41.31 5.59
CA ILE A 117 -47.66 -39.89 5.24
C ILE A 117 -48.75 -39.60 4.20
N ALA A 118 -49.66 -38.67 4.51
CA ALA A 118 -50.73 -38.20 3.62
C ALA A 118 -51.60 -39.30 2.93
N ASN A 119 -52.04 -40.31 3.69
CA ASN A 119 -53.03 -41.33 3.26
C ASN A 119 -52.66 -42.22 2.06
N THR A 120 -51.41 -42.25 1.61
CA THR A 120 -50.94 -43.25 0.62
C THR A 120 -50.13 -44.33 1.34
N ALA A 121 -50.49 -45.61 1.14
CA ALA A 121 -49.72 -46.72 1.70
C ALA A 121 -48.36 -46.83 1.00
N ILE A 122 -47.28 -46.81 1.79
CA ILE A 122 -45.91 -46.96 1.29
C ILE A 122 -45.57 -48.45 1.38
N GLU A 123 -45.76 -49.19 0.28
CA GLU A 123 -45.24 -50.56 0.16
C GLU A 123 -43.77 -50.51 -0.24
N VAL A 124 -42.87 -50.75 0.73
CA VAL A 124 -41.47 -51.03 0.44
C VAL A 124 -41.34 -52.53 0.25
N THR A 125 -41.15 -52.98 -0.99
CA THR A 125 -40.90 -54.39 -1.32
C THR A 125 -39.40 -54.63 -1.49
N GLY A 126 -38.79 -55.31 -0.52
CA GLY A 126 -37.42 -55.82 -0.61
C GLY A 126 -36.32 -54.88 -0.09
N SER A 127 -35.22 -55.48 0.35
CA SER A 127 -34.04 -54.82 0.91
C SER A 127 -33.39 -53.88 -0.12
N PHE A 128 -32.96 -52.69 0.32
CA PHE A 128 -32.20 -51.75 -0.50
C PHE A 128 -30.86 -52.35 -0.89
N ALA A 129 -30.47 -52.23 -2.17
CA ALA A 129 -29.08 -52.41 -2.57
C ALA A 129 -28.26 -51.17 -2.17
N ASP A 130 -26.95 -51.32 -2.02
CA ASP A 130 -26.04 -50.21 -1.72
C ASP A 130 -26.26 -49.05 -2.71
N ASN A 131 -26.33 -47.83 -2.16
CA ASN A 131 -26.56 -46.57 -2.86
C ASN A 131 -27.97 -46.36 -3.46
N GLN A 132 -29.00 -47.05 -2.97
CA GLN A 132 -30.40 -46.74 -3.29
C GLN A 132 -31.13 -46.07 -2.13
N ALA A 133 -31.90 -45.02 -2.43
CA ALA A 133 -32.85 -44.42 -1.49
C ALA A 133 -34.27 -44.40 -2.09
N LEU A 134 -35.28 -44.36 -1.22
CA LEU A 134 -36.67 -44.11 -1.62
C LEU A 134 -36.82 -42.64 -2.01
N VAL A 135 -37.03 -42.39 -3.29
CA VAL A 135 -37.34 -41.05 -3.80
C VAL A 135 -38.82 -41.00 -4.18
N TYR A 136 -39.52 -39.95 -3.78
CA TYR A 136 -40.93 -39.76 -4.13
C TYR A 136 -41.04 -39.38 -5.61
N ASP A 137 -41.60 -40.27 -6.42
CA ASP A 137 -41.88 -39.98 -7.82
C ASP A 137 -43.23 -39.26 -7.89
N ALA A 138 -43.17 -37.93 -7.99
CA ALA A 138 -44.34 -37.06 -8.03
C ALA A 138 -45.32 -37.40 -9.17
N ASN A 139 -44.85 -38.01 -10.27
CA ASN A 139 -45.72 -38.41 -11.40
C ASN A 139 -46.51 -39.69 -11.11
N LYS A 140 -45.96 -40.59 -10.28
CA LYS A 140 -46.61 -41.86 -9.90
C LYS A 140 -47.28 -41.81 -8.53
N GLN A 141 -47.11 -40.69 -7.83
CA GLN A 141 -47.54 -40.45 -6.46
C GLN A 141 -47.17 -41.57 -5.47
N LYS A 142 -46.00 -42.19 -5.66
CA LYS A 142 -45.49 -43.22 -4.76
C LYS A 142 -43.98 -43.09 -4.59
N LEU A 143 -43.47 -43.57 -3.45
CA LEU A 143 -42.04 -43.70 -3.21
C LEU A 143 -41.51 -44.91 -4.01
N THR A 144 -40.40 -44.72 -4.72
CA THR A 144 -39.73 -45.79 -5.47
C THR A 144 -38.24 -45.79 -5.19
N ASN A 145 -37.61 -46.97 -5.14
CA ASN A 145 -36.17 -47.09 -4.95
C ASN A 145 -35.45 -46.52 -6.18
N LYS A 146 -34.59 -45.52 -5.97
CA LYS A 146 -33.69 -44.99 -6.98
C LYS A 146 -32.26 -44.97 -6.46
N LEU A 147 -31.31 -45.26 -7.34
CA LEU A 147 -29.90 -45.02 -7.08
C LEU A 147 -29.68 -43.52 -6.86
N VAL A 148 -29.12 -43.16 -5.71
CA VAL A 148 -28.78 -41.78 -5.36
C VAL A 148 -27.27 -41.73 -5.17
N PRO A 149 -26.55 -40.82 -5.86
CA PRO A 149 -25.12 -40.65 -5.63
C PRO A 149 -24.91 -40.15 -4.19
N ILE A 150 -24.31 -40.99 -3.36
CA ILE A 150 -23.94 -40.63 -2.00
C ILE A 150 -22.51 -40.05 -2.05
N VAL A 151 -22.36 -38.83 -1.53
CA VAL A 151 -21.05 -38.28 -1.20
C VAL A 151 -20.53 -39.12 -0.03
N ASN A 152 -19.44 -39.85 -0.21
CA ASN A 152 -18.77 -40.53 0.89
C ASN A 152 -18.37 -39.46 1.92
N SER A 153 -18.94 -39.51 3.12
CA SER A 153 -18.84 -38.42 4.09
C SER A 153 -17.52 -38.37 4.84
N GLU A 154 -16.65 -39.37 4.69
CA GLU A 154 -15.29 -39.34 5.25
C GLU A 154 -14.30 -38.74 4.23
N THR A 155 -14.46 -39.04 2.94
CA THR A 155 -13.53 -38.57 1.88
C THR A 155 -14.06 -37.42 1.03
N GLY A 156 -15.34 -37.04 1.17
CA GLY A 156 -16.00 -36.04 0.32
C GLY A 156 -16.23 -36.45 -1.14
N ALA A 157 -15.94 -37.70 -1.51
CA ALA A 157 -15.99 -38.16 -2.89
C ALA A 157 -17.39 -38.65 -3.33
N ILE A 158 -17.82 -38.25 -4.54
CA ILE A 158 -19.02 -38.79 -5.20
C ILE A 158 -18.58 -39.99 -6.04
N SER A 159 -19.06 -41.19 -5.71
CA SER A 159 -18.78 -42.39 -6.50
C SER A 159 -19.43 -42.27 -7.89
N CYS A 160 -18.60 -42.14 -8.92
CA CYS A 160 -19.00 -42.31 -10.32
C CYS A 160 -18.60 -43.71 -10.79
N ASP A 161 -19.52 -44.42 -11.43
CA ASP A 161 -19.30 -45.75 -11.97
C ASP A 161 -18.26 -45.68 -13.11
N THR A 162 -17.11 -46.32 -12.92
CA THR A 162 -15.98 -46.35 -13.85
C THR A 162 -15.96 -47.59 -14.73
N THR A 163 -17.08 -48.29 -14.92
CA THR A 163 -17.14 -49.35 -15.93
C THR A 163 -17.31 -48.78 -17.35
N GLY A 164 -16.19 -48.45 -18.00
CA GLY A 164 -16.08 -48.14 -19.43
C GLY A 164 -15.25 -46.90 -19.76
N ASN A 165 -14.56 -46.91 -20.91
CA ASN A 165 -13.72 -45.81 -21.40
C ASN A 165 -14.55 -44.55 -21.76
N ALA A 166 -14.91 -43.73 -20.76
CA ALA A 166 -15.14 -42.28 -20.86
C ALA A 166 -15.82 -41.76 -19.59
N GLY A 167 -15.09 -41.00 -18.77
CA GLY A 167 -15.70 -40.10 -17.78
C GLY A 167 -16.25 -38.84 -18.46
N LYS A 168 -17.48 -38.43 -18.12
CA LYS A 168 -18.10 -37.17 -18.59
C LYS A 168 -18.33 -36.23 -17.41
N VAL A 169 -18.16 -34.92 -17.63
CA VAL A 169 -18.63 -33.90 -16.69
C VAL A 169 -19.75 -33.11 -17.36
N ALA A 170 -20.89 -32.97 -16.66
CA ALA A 170 -22.10 -32.28 -17.15
C ALA A 170 -22.59 -32.75 -18.53
N GLY A 171 -22.50 -34.05 -18.82
CA GLY A 171 -23.02 -34.65 -20.04
C GLY A 171 -22.18 -34.42 -21.31
N LYS A 172 -21.07 -33.68 -21.24
CA LYS A 172 -20.12 -33.54 -22.35
C LYS A 172 -18.88 -34.41 -22.12
N PRO A 173 -18.44 -35.22 -23.11
CA PRO A 173 -17.24 -36.03 -22.97
C PRO A 173 -15.99 -35.15 -23.00
N ILE A 174 -15.05 -35.43 -22.09
CA ILE A 174 -13.69 -34.89 -22.10
C ILE A 174 -12.79 -36.07 -22.44
N ILE A 175 -12.15 -36.03 -23.60
CA ILE A 175 -11.24 -37.09 -24.06
C ILE A 175 -9.86 -36.43 -24.20
N THR A 176 -8.93 -36.72 -23.29
CA THR A 176 -7.54 -36.23 -23.34
C THR A 176 -6.61 -37.15 -24.12
N GLU A 177 -7.16 -38.22 -24.71
CA GLU A 177 -6.42 -39.28 -25.42
C GLU A 177 -6.22 -38.97 -26.92
N SER A 178 -6.52 -37.75 -27.38
CA SER A 178 -6.40 -37.35 -28.80
C SER A 178 -5.84 -35.93 -28.98
N LEU A 179 -4.95 -35.48 -28.09
CA LEU A 179 -4.09 -34.33 -28.38
C LEU A 179 -2.91 -34.84 -29.23
N ASP A 180 -2.98 -34.62 -30.54
CA ASP A 180 -1.89 -34.98 -31.44
C ASP A 180 -0.69 -34.05 -31.22
N ASP A 181 0.51 -34.54 -31.56
CA ASP A 181 1.74 -33.77 -31.41
C ASP A 181 1.67 -32.50 -32.29
N GLY A 182 1.64 -31.34 -31.64
CA GLY A 182 1.39 -30.06 -32.32
C GLY A 182 -0.02 -29.50 -32.18
N GLU A 183 -0.87 -30.02 -31.29
CA GLU A 183 -2.13 -29.39 -30.88
C GLU A 183 -2.07 -28.80 -29.46
N VAL A 184 -2.96 -27.85 -29.15
CA VAL A 184 -3.15 -27.24 -27.84
C VAL A 184 -4.63 -27.27 -27.45
N LEU A 185 -4.93 -27.49 -26.17
CA LEU A 185 -6.29 -27.45 -25.64
C LEU A 185 -6.69 -26.00 -25.32
N VAL A 186 -7.69 -25.47 -26.03
CA VAL A 186 -8.12 -24.07 -25.93
C VAL A 186 -9.58 -24.01 -25.50
N PHE A 187 -9.89 -23.19 -24.50
CA PHE A 187 -11.29 -22.91 -24.14
C PHE A 187 -11.89 -21.90 -25.13
N ARG A 188 -12.88 -22.33 -25.92
CA ARG A 188 -13.63 -21.45 -26.82
C ARG A 188 -14.98 -21.14 -26.20
N ALA A 189 -15.12 -19.91 -25.68
CA ALA A 189 -16.39 -19.43 -25.14
C ALA A 189 -17.54 -19.48 -26.17
N SER A 190 -17.25 -19.26 -27.46
CA SER A 190 -18.23 -19.39 -28.56
C SER A 190 -18.71 -20.82 -28.83
N GLN A 191 -17.99 -21.82 -28.33
CA GLN A 191 -18.37 -23.24 -28.46
C GLN A 191 -18.72 -23.89 -27.11
N GLY A 192 -18.66 -23.11 -26.02
CA GLY A 192 -19.07 -23.53 -24.68
C GLY A 192 -18.31 -24.75 -24.18
N GLY A 193 -16.99 -24.79 -24.42
CA GLY A 193 -16.11 -25.89 -23.99
C GLY A 193 -14.66 -25.77 -24.47
N PHE A 194 -13.82 -26.71 -24.03
CA PHE A 194 -12.44 -26.88 -24.48
C PHE A 194 -12.39 -27.66 -25.81
N VAL A 195 -11.53 -27.24 -26.72
CA VAL A 195 -11.29 -27.87 -28.04
C VAL A 195 -9.78 -27.95 -28.32
N ASN A 196 -9.34 -28.95 -29.08
CA ASN A 196 -7.94 -29.04 -29.54
C ASN A 196 -7.75 -28.18 -30.80
N GLU A 197 -6.72 -27.33 -30.84
CA GLU A 197 -6.36 -26.52 -32.02
C GLU A 197 -4.88 -26.70 -32.41
N PRO A 198 -4.51 -26.75 -33.72
CA PRO A 198 -3.13 -26.87 -34.17
C PRO A 198 -2.25 -25.65 -33.84
N LYS A 199 -1.02 -25.90 -33.42
CA LYS A 199 -0.04 -24.94 -32.88
C LYS A 199 0.56 -23.97 -33.91
N SER A 200 0.23 -24.09 -35.20
CA SER A 200 0.80 -23.27 -36.28
C SER A 200 0.35 -21.80 -36.28
N ASN A 201 -0.70 -21.45 -35.53
CA ASN A 201 -1.25 -20.08 -35.50
C ASN A 201 -0.75 -19.23 -34.32
N ALA A 202 0.11 -19.76 -33.44
CA ALA A 202 0.72 -19.02 -32.34
C ALA A 202 2.21 -18.82 -32.61
N ILE A 203 2.52 -17.73 -33.32
CA ILE A 203 3.89 -17.28 -33.64
C ILE A 203 4.62 -16.95 -32.31
N GLY A 204 5.71 -17.66 -32.03
CA GLY A 204 6.58 -17.41 -30.87
C GLY A 204 7.19 -18.71 -30.34
N SER A 205 8.27 -19.16 -30.98
CA SER A 205 8.94 -20.44 -30.74
C SER A 205 9.61 -20.52 -29.36
N GLY A 206 8.90 -21.08 -28.39
CA GLY A 206 9.44 -21.48 -27.08
C GLY A 206 8.32 -21.67 -26.06
N LYS A 207 8.35 -22.75 -25.27
CA LYS A 207 7.54 -22.83 -24.04
C LYS A 207 8.32 -22.07 -22.98
N SER A 208 7.93 -20.84 -22.64
CA SER A 208 8.48 -20.13 -21.48
C SER A 208 7.54 -20.23 -20.28
N LEU A 209 8.08 -20.66 -19.13
CA LEU A 209 7.48 -20.41 -17.81
C LEU A 209 8.39 -19.40 -17.09
N VAL A 210 7.83 -18.28 -16.65
CA VAL A 210 8.54 -17.23 -15.92
C VAL A 210 7.85 -17.01 -14.57
N ILE A 211 8.59 -17.10 -13.46
CA ILE A 211 8.07 -16.91 -12.10
C ILE A 211 8.68 -15.66 -11.48
N TYR A 212 7.83 -14.82 -10.88
CA TYR A 212 8.22 -13.56 -10.25
C TYR A 212 8.06 -13.61 -8.73
N PHE A 213 8.96 -12.91 -8.04
CA PHE A 213 8.80 -12.52 -6.64
C PHE A 213 9.38 -11.12 -6.46
N ASP A 214 8.60 -10.21 -5.88
CA ASP A 214 8.96 -8.81 -5.63
C ASP A 214 9.56 -8.09 -6.86
N GLY A 215 8.88 -8.25 -8.01
CA GLY A 215 9.23 -7.59 -9.26
C GLY A 215 10.46 -8.14 -9.99
N ARG A 216 11.08 -9.23 -9.52
CA ARG A 216 12.23 -9.88 -10.18
C ARG A 216 11.91 -11.29 -10.66
N THR A 217 12.42 -11.66 -11.83
CA THR A 217 12.36 -13.03 -12.35
C THR A 217 13.25 -13.93 -11.51
N ILE A 218 12.66 -14.90 -10.81
CA ILE A 218 13.40 -15.87 -9.99
C ILE A 218 13.55 -17.23 -10.67
N ALA A 219 12.80 -17.48 -11.75
CA ALA A 219 13.01 -18.61 -12.65
C ALA A 219 12.52 -18.30 -14.08
N ASP A 220 13.29 -18.66 -15.10
CA ASP A 220 12.91 -18.65 -16.52
C ASP A 220 13.29 -20.01 -17.13
N TYR A 221 12.35 -20.65 -17.82
CA TYR A 221 12.55 -21.98 -18.41
C TYR A 221 12.03 -22.04 -19.84
N ASN A 222 12.93 -22.33 -20.79
CA ASN A 222 12.66 -22.35 -22.23
C ASN A 222 13.14 -23.65 -22.93
N GLY A 223 12.92 -24.81 -22.31
CA GLY A 223 13.43 -26.12 -22.78
C GLY A 223 12.40 -27.25 -22.87
N THR A 224 12.85 -28.44 -23.28
CA THR A 224 12.03 -29.66 -23.42
C THR A 224 12.41 -30.78 -22.43
N ILE A 225 13.16 -30.47 -21.35
CA ILE A 225 13.63 -31.40 -20.33
C ILE A 225 13.36 -30.88 -18.90
N TYR A 226 12.88 -31.73 -17.99
CA TYR A 226 12.67 -31.35 -16.58
C TYR A 226 13.92 -30.70 -15.95
N ARG A 227 13.74 -29.59 -15.23
CA ARG A 227 14.74 -28.91 -14.37
C ARG A 227 14.13 -28.56 -13.02
N ASP A 228 14.94 -28.58 -11.97
CA ASP A 228 14.54 -28.26 -10.59
C ASP A 228 14.33 -26.75 -10.37
N LEU A 229 13.35 -26.40 -9.53
CA LEU A 229 13.02 -25.04 -9.11
C LEU A 229 13.67 -24.75 -7.74
N HIS A 230 14.50 -23.72 -7.62
CA HIS A 230 15.20 -23.36 -6.39
C HIS A 230 14.39 -22.33 -5.56
N ILE A 231 14.18 -22.59 -4.26
CA ILE A 231 13.53 -21.68 -3.31
C ILE A 231 14.53 -21.35 -2.18
N MET A 232 14.65 -20.07 -1.82
CA MET A 232 15.64 -19.56 -0.85
C MET A 232 15.23 -19.78 0.62
N GLN A 233 16.22 -20.02 1.48
CA GLN A 233 16.12 -20.12 2.95
C GLN A 233 16.44 -18.75 3.57
N PHE A 234 15.56 -18.22 4.43
CA PHE A 234 15.80 -16.98 5.20
C PHE A 234 16.07 -17.29 6.67
N THR A 235 16.93 -16.48 7.31
CA THR A 235 17.23 -16.55 8.75
C THR A 235 16.69 -15.29 9.42
N ALA A 236 15.92 -15.42 10.50
CA ALA A 236 15.48 -14.30 11.34
C ALA A 236 15.69 -14.65 12.82
N THR A 237 16.14 -13.68 13.61
CA THR A 237 16.47 -13.82 15.04
C THR A 237 15.28 -13.39 15.91
N GLN A 238 14.95 -14.15 16.96
CA GLN A 238 13.92 -13.79 17.94
C GLN A 238 14.53 -13.18 19.23
N PRO A 239 13.76 -12.43 20.04
CA PRO A 239 14.27 -11.49 21.06
C PRO A 239 14.87 -12.10 22.34
N ASP A 240 14.89 -13.42 22.52
CA ASP A 240 15.21 -14.08 23.81
C ASP A 240 16.66 -14.62 23.91
N GLY A 241 17.48 -14.45 22.88
CA GLY A 241 18.91 -14.75 22.93
C GLY A 241 19.27 -16.25 22.95
N VAL A 242 18.32 -17.15 22.69
CA VAL A 242 18.61 -18.58 22.54
C VAL A 242 18.99 -18.86 21.08
N THR A 243 20.25 -19.26 20.84
CA THR A 243 20.67 -19.72 19.51
C THR A 243 20.10 -21.11 19.26
N VAL A 244 19.02 -21.20 18.48
CA VAL A 244 18.45 -22.48 18.04
C VAL A 244 18.84 -22.71 16.59
N THR A 245 19.71 -23.69 16.33
CA THR A 245 19.90 -24.23 14.98
C THR A 245 18.66 -25.07 14.64
N LYS A 246 17.65 -24.47 13.99
CA LYS A 246 16.39 -25.15 13.65
C LYS A 246 16.43 -25.72 12.23
N PRO A 247 16.27 -27.03 12.02
CA PRO A 247 15.61 -27.56 10.84
C PRO A 247 14.09 -27.57 11.11
N LEU A 248 13.31 -26.74 10.41
CA LEU A 248 11.86 -26.93 10.29
C LEU A 248 11.61 -27.70 8.98
N LEU A 249 11.17 -28.95 9.09
CA LEU A 249 10.68 -29.71 7.95
C LEU A 249 9.18 -29.43 7.80
N TRP A 250 8.79 -28.81 6.68
CA TRP A 250 7.40 -28.62 6.32
C TRP A 250 6.99 -29.67 5.28
N LEU A 251 5.95 -30.45 5.59
CA LEU A 251 5.29 -31.33 4.62
C LEU A 251 3.96 -30.68 4.23
N LYS A 252 3.77 -30.42 2.94
CA LYS A 252 2.55 -29.82 2.40
C LYS A 252 1.48 -30.90 2.18
N PRO A 253 0.18 -30.63 2.44
CA PRO A 253 -0.89 -31.52 1.99
C PRO A 253 -0.91 -31.60 0.46
N THR A 254 -1.08 -32.80 -0.08
CA THR A 254 -1.47 -32.98 -1.47
C THR A 254 -2.97 -32.64 -1.63
N THR A 255 -3.35 -32.28 -2.86
CA THR A 255 -4.66 -31.69 -3.25
C THR A 255 -5.87 -32.62 -3.13
N ASP A 256 -5.74 -33.74 -2.42
CA ASP A 256 -6.70 -34.83 -2.28
C ASP A 256 -7.41 -34.86 -0.91
N GLY A 257 -7.16 -33.89 -0.03
CA GLY A 257 -8.01 -33.66 1.15
C GLY A 257 -7.84 -34.66 2.30
N GLU A 258 -6.97 -35.66 2.16
CA GLU A 258 -6.54 -36.51 3.26
C GLU A 258 -5.01 -36.54 3.32
N SER A 259 -4.43 -35.65 4.13
CA SER A 259 -3.02 -35.71 4.52
C SER A 259 -2.81 -34.96 5.84
N ILE A 260 -2.12 -35.66 6.75
CA ILE A 260 -1.50 -35.22 8.00
C ILE A 260 -1.16 -33.72 8.07
N ALA A 261 -1.64 -33.10 9.14
CA ALA A 261 -1.40 -31.71 9.50
C ALA A 261 -0.01 -31.51 10.14
N GLU A 262 0.45 -30.26 10.15
CA GLU A 262 1.80 -29.80 10.53
C GLU A 262 2.47 -30.55 11.71
N ILE A 263 3.56 -31.27 11.49
CA ILE A 263 4.35 -31.84 12.60
C ILE A 263 5.61 -31.01 12.84
N TYR A 264 5.82 -30.56 14.08
CA TYR A 264 6.98 -29.79 14.48
C TYR A 264 7.97 -30.71 15.20
N LEU A 265 9.20 -30.83 14.69
CA LEU A 265 10.24 -31.71 15.23
C LEU A 265 11.46 -30.91 15.74
N LEU A 266 11.99 -31.29 16.91
CA LEU A 266 13.26 -30.80 17.47
C LEU A 266 14.35 -31.85 17.26
N GLN A 267 15.51 -31.45 16.75
CA GLN A 267 16.65 -32.36 16.69
C GLN A 267 17.53 -32.21 17.94
N GLU A 268 17.67 -33.29 18.72
CA GLU A 268 18.56 -33.36 19.89
C GLU A 268 19.43 -34.62 19.78
N ASN A 269 20.77 -34.49 19.89
CA ASN A 269 21.72 -35.61 19.92
C ASN A 269 21.52 -36.66 18.80
N ASN A 270 21.36 -36.22 17.54
CA ASN A 270 21.08 -37.08 16.37
C ASN A 270 19.75 -37.85 16.40
N SER A 271 18.82 -37.47 17.29
CA SER A 271 17.43 -37.95 17.33
C SER A 271 16.46 -36.80 17.09
N TYR A 272 15.29 -37.08 16.53
CA TYR A 272 14.22 -36.11 16.36
C TYR A 272 13.13 -36.36 17.39
N LYS A 273 12.64 -35.29 18.02
CA LYS A 273 11.60 -35.31 19.03
C LYS A 273 10.42 -34.46 18.58
N LEU A 274 9.20 -34.98 18.68
CA LEU A 274 7.99 -34.20 18.38
C LEU A 274 7.81 -33.08 19.40
N ILE A 275 7.67 -31.85 18.91
CA ILE A 275 7.42 -30.64 19.70
C ILE A 275 5.92 -30.37 19.76
N SER A 276 5.23 -30.48 18.62
CA SER A 276 3.78 -30.34 18.55
C SER A 276 3.22 -30.97 17.26
N SER A 277 1.95 -31.34 17.31
CA SER A 277 1.12 -31.69 16.16
C SER A 277 -0.29 -31.13 16.38
N PRO A 278 -1.03 -30.74 15.33
CA PRO A 278 -2.43 -30.35 15.44
C PRO A 278 -3.25 -31.48 16.09
N GLU A 279 -4.01 -31.11 17.12
CA GLU A 279 -4.94 -31.98 17.85
C GLU A 279 -4.32 -33.20 18.58
N ASP A 280 -3.02 -33.16 18.91
CA ASP A 280 -2.29 -34.29 19.55
C ASP A 280 -2.41 -35.62 18.78
N SER A 281 -2.61 -35.51 17.46
CA SER A 281 -2.92 -36.64 16.59
C SER A 281 -1.72 -37.58 16.35
N ILE A 282 -0.49 -37.11 16.58
CA ILE A 282 0.77 -37.89 16.50
C ILE A 282 1.38 -38.03 17.89
N THR A 283 1.69 -39.26 18.28
CA THR A 283 2.20 -39.58 19.63
C THR A 283 3.69 -39.89 19.65
N GLU A 284 4.23 -40.50 18.59
CA GLU A 284 5.66 -40.85 18.51
C GLU A 284 6.22 -40.57 17.11
N VAL A 285 7.49 -40.19 17.06
CA VAL A 285 8.24 -39.98 15.82
C VAL A 285 9.64 -40.55 16.01
N SER A 286 10.12 -41.29 15.01
CA SER A 286 11.50 -41.80 15.00
C SER A 286 12.11 -41.67 13.61
N PHE A 287 13.43 -41.52 13.55
CA PHE A 287 14.16 -41.38 12.31
C PHE A 287 15.36 -42.32 12.29
N SER A 288 15.43 -43.19 11.28
CA SER A 288 16.58 -44.07 11.07
C SER A 288 16.77 -44.39 9.59
N ASN A 289 18.02 -44.49 9.12
CA ASN A 289 18.36 -44.90 7.74
C ASN A 289 17.58 -44.14 6.64
N ASP A 290 17.50 -42.81 6.75
CA ASP A 290 16.80 -41.91 5.81
C ASP A 290 15.27 -42.15 5.69
N GLU A 291 14.68 -42.79 6.70
CA GLU A 291 13.25 -43.06 6.79
C GLU A 291 12.68 -42.46 8.09
N LEU A 292 11.68 -41.59 7.93
CA LEU A 292 10.92 -40.98 9.02
C LEU A 292 9.68 -41.84 9.27
N THR A 293 9.55 -42.36 10.49
CA THR A 293 8.36 -43.10 10.92
C THR A 293 7.57 -42.25 11.89
N VAL A 294 6.29 -42.07 11.62
CA VAL A 294 5.33 -41.34 12.47
C VAL A 294 4.25 -42.29 12.96
N LYS A 295 3.84 -42.13 14.22
CA LYS A 295 2.81 -42.94 14.86
C LYS A 295 1.68 -42.08 15.39
N ASN A 296 0.45 -42.39 14.99
CA ASN A 296 -0.71 -41.60 15.40
C ASN A 296 -1.22 -42.00 16.81
N ALA A 297 -2.18 -41.24 17.35
CA ALA A 297 -2.77 -41.48 18.68
C ALA A 297 -3.55 -42.81 18.80
N LYS A 298 -3.85 -43.48 17.68
CA LYS A 298 -4.47 -44.82 17.64
C LYS A 298 -3.44 -45.95 17.58
N GLY A 299 -2.15 -45.64 17.50
CA GLY A 299 -1.04 -46.59 17.48
C GLY A 299 -0.65 -47.10 16.08
N GLU A 300 -1.19 -46.51 15.02
CA GLU A 300 -0.89 -46.87 13.63
C GLU A 300 0.38 -46.14 13.16
N GLU A 301 1.27 -46.84 12.45
CA GLU A 301 2.57 -46.34 12.01
C GLU A 301 2.64 -46.17 10.49
N GLU A 302 3.16 -45.04 10.03
CA GLU A 302 3.49 -44.79 8.62
C GLU A 302 4.95 -44.35 8.47
N SER A 303 5.61 -44.86 7.43
CA SER A 303 7.02 -44.59 7.15
C SER A 303 7.20 -43.85 5.82
N TYR A 304 8.02 -42.80 5.86
CA TYR A 304 8.29 -41.90 4.75
C TYR A 304 9.79 -41.89 4.46
N LYS A 305 10.19 -42.28 3.25
CA LYS A 305 11.59 -42.16 2.81
C LYS A 305 11.92 -40.71 2.48
N ILE A 306 12.83 -40.13 3.26
CA ILE A 306 13.27 -38.75 3.09
C ILE A 306 14.65 -38.76 2.43
N LYS A 307 14.72 -38.38 1.15
CA LYS A 307 16.00 -38.06 0.50
C LYS A 307 16.47 -36.68 0.97
N ARG A 308 17.62 -36.61 1.65
CA ARG A 308 18.31 -35.34 1.94
C ARG A 308 18.48 -34.50 0.67
N LEU A 309 18.27 -33.19 0.77
CA LEU A 309 18.68 -32.20 -0.24
C LEU A 309 20.18 -32.35 -0.52
N ALA A 310 20.53 -32.96 -1.65
CA ALA A 310 21.87 -32.92 -2.18
C ALA A 310 22.04 -31.64 -3.01
N GLY A 311 22.14 -30.48 -2.35
CA GLY A 311 23.02 -29.44 -2.88
C GLY A 311 24.41 -30.06 -2.97
N ASN A 312 25.13 -29.90 -4.09
CA ASN A 312 26.38 -30.61 -4.40
C ASN A 312 27.27 -30.75 -3.15
N SER A 313 27.16 -31.89 -2.48
CA SER A 313 27.75 -32.07 -1.17
C SER A 313 29.24 -32.32 -1.37
N VAL A 314 30.05 -31.51 -0.71
CA VAL A 314 31.50 -31.70 -0.74
C VAL A 314 31.79 -32.92 0.13
N THR A 315 32.45 -33.92 -0.43
CA THR A 315 32.83 -35.13 0.32
C THR A 315 34.25 -34.99 0.85
N ALA A 316 34.56 -35.67 1.97
CA ALA A 316 35.91 -35.67 2.53
C ALA A 316 36.89 -36.14 1.43
N SER A 317 38.05 -35.49 1.30
CA SER A 317 39.05 -35.63 0.21
C SER A 317 38.77 -34.89 -1.11
N THR A 318 37.70 -34.09 -1.21
CA THR A 318 37.50 -33.21 -2.38
C THR A 318 38.56 -32.09 -2.42
N ASP A 319 39.17 -31.87 -3.58
CA ASP A 319 39.98 -30.68 -3.85
C ASP A 319 39.07 -29.56 -4.36
N LEU A 320 39.00 -28.42 -3.64
CA LEU A 320 38.15 -27.31 -4.06
C LEU A 320 38.54 -26.71 -5.41
N ASN A 321 39.76 -26.94 -5.91
CA ASN A 321 40.16 -26.52 -7.26
C ASN A 321 39.37 -27.24 -8.37
N THR A 322 38.81 -28.43 -8.08
CA THR A 322 38.02 -29.19 -9.06
C THR A 322 36.55 -28.75 -9.09
N LEU A 323 36.10 -27.98 -8.10
CA LEU A 323 34.73 -27.45 -8.03
C LEU A 323 34.62 -26.17 -8.84
N THR A 324 34.60 -26.32 -10.16
CA THR A 324 34.64 -25.20 -11.10
C THR A 324 33.30 -24.92 -11.76
N LEU A 325 32.30 -25.79 -11.60
CA LEU A 325 30.97 -25.60 -12.16
C LEU A 325 30.22 -24.55 -11.35
N GLU A 326 29.52 -23.66 -12.05
CA GLU A 326 28.75 -22.61 -11.40
C GLU A 326 27.62 -23.20 -10.55
N GLY A 327 27.51 -22.72 -9.32
CA GLY A 327 26.54 -23.22 -8.34
C GLY A 327 27.05 -23.21 -6.90
N ARG A 328 26.16 -23.58 -5.98
CA ARG A 328 26.45 -23.67 -4.55
C ARG A 328 26.73 -25.11 -4.13
N TYR A 329 27.81 -25.28 -3.38
CA TYR A 329 28.26 -26.54 -2.77
C TYR A 329 28.20 -26.42 -1.25
N GLN A 330 27.97 -27.52 -0.57
CA GLN A 330 27.84 -27.53 0.89
C GLN A 330 28.82 -28.51 1.53
N CYS A 331 29.54 -28.05 2.54
CA CYS A 331 30.30 -28.89 3.47
C CYS A 331 29.62 -28.81 4.84
N SER A 332 28.85 -29.84 5.20
CA SER A 332 27.99 -29.81 6.38
C SER A 332 28.66 -30.22 7.70
N GLU A 333 29.87 -30.75 7.65
CA GLU A 333 30.56 -31.30 8.83
C GLU A 333 32.02 -30.83 8.89
N SER A 334 32.51 -30.52 10.09
CA SER A 334 33.91 -30.12 10.30
C SER A 334 34.89 -31.23 9.95
N SER A 335 34.51 -32.49 10.19
CA SER A 335 35.27 -33.70 9.81
C SER A 335 35.51 -33.76 8.30
N VAL A 336 34.52 -33.35 7.51
CA VAL A 336 34.61 -33.27 6.06
C VAL A 336 35.51 -32.12 5.65
N ALA A 337 35.30 -30.90 6.21
CA ALA A 337 36.08 -29.71 5.91
C ALA A 337 37.59 -29.90 6.16
N GLN A 338 37.94 -30.56 7.27
CA GLN A 338 39.32 -30.89 7.64
C GLN A 338 39.99 -31.87 6.66
N GLY A 339 39.20 -32.67 5.95
CA GLY A 339 39.67 -33.61 4.93
C GLY A 339 39.77 -33.01 3.53
N LEU A 340 39.44 -31.73 3.32
CA LEU A 340 39.45 -31.09 2.00
C LEU A 340 40.83 -30.55 1.65
N THR A 341 41.14 -30.51 0.36
CA THR A 341 42.36 -29.88 -0.17
C THR A 341 42.01 -28.54 -0.80
N ASN A 342 42.92 -27.56 -0.70
CA ASN A 342 42.71 -26.18 -1.16
C ASN A 342 41.48 -25.49 -0.53
N CYS A 343 41.11 -25.88 0.69
CA CYS A 343 40.08 -25.24 1.51
C CYS A 343 40.72 -24.31 2.56
N PRO A 344 40.25 -23.06 2.73
CA PRO A 344 40.80 -22.12 3.71
C PRO A 344 40.25 -22.32 5.12
N VAL A 345 39.24 -23.19 5.29
CA VAL A 345 38.50 -23.37 6.55
C VAL A 345 38.39 -24.84 6.93
N SER A 346 38.33 -25.11 8.24
CA SER A 346 38.23 -26.46 8.84
C SER A 346 36.89 -26.73 9.52
N GLU A 347 35.91 -25.86 9.29
CA GLU A 347 34.56 -25.89 9.86
C GLU A 347 33.51 -26.00 8.73
N PRO A 348 32.22 -26.26 9.01
CA PRO A 348 31.20 -26.37 7.98
C PRO A 348 31.05 -25.05 7.21
N PHE A 349 30.77 -25.11 5.91
CA PHE A 349 30.68 -23.92 5.06
C PHE A 349 29.81 -24.14 3.81
N PHE A 350 29.40 -23.02 3.22
CA PHE A 350 28.85 -22.95 1.87
C PHE A 350 29.91 -22.42 0.91
N LEU A 351 30.06 -23.06 -0.24
CA LEU A 351 30.94 -22.62 -1.32
C LEU A 351 30.10 -22.24 -2.54
N ASP A 352 30.13 -20.97 -2.90
CA ASP A 352 29.57 -20.45 -4.14
C ASP A 352 30.65 -20.37 -5.21
N VAL A 353 30.35 -20.91 -6.38
CA VAL A 353 31.24 -20.90 -7.55
C VAL A 353 30.55 -20.11 -8.65
N TYR A 354 31.24 -19.11 -9.19
CA TYR A 354 30.77 -18.24 -10.27
C TYR A 354 31.70 -18.33 -11.48
N ARG A 355 31.15 -18.31 -12.70
CA ARG A 355 31.92 -18.29 -13.95
C ARG A 355 31.70 -16.98 -14.69
N ASN A 356 32.74 -16.15 -14.77
CA ASN A 356 32.56 -14.77 -15.24
C ASN A 356 32.60 -14.60 -16.77
N ASN A 357 33.24 -15.51 -17.52
CA ASN A 357 33.51 -15.30 -18.95
C ASN A 357 32.94 -16.37 -19.89
N LYS A 358 32.62 -17.57 -19.38
CA LYS A 358 32.13 -18.72 -20.15
C LYS A 358 31.25 -19.64 -19.27
N PRO A 359 30.01 -19.24 -18.93
CA PRO A 359 29.17 -19.97 -17.97
C PRO A 359 28.90 -21.43 -18.40
N ASP A 360 28.65 -21.67 -19.69
CA ASP A 360 28.21 -22.97 -20.22
C ASP A 360 29.31 -23.86 -20.84
N ALA A 361 30.59 -23.46 -20.77
CA ALA A 361 31.68 -24.21 -21.39
C ALA A 361 32.19 -25.36 -20.50
N THR A 362 32.72 -26.43 -21.12
CA THR A 362 33.56 -27.40 -20.41
C THR A 362 34.76 -26.66 -19.80
N PHE A 363 35.07 -26.94 -18.53
CA PHE A 363 36.13 -26.20 -17.83
C PHE A 363 37.49 -26.40 -18.50
N ASP A 364 38.15 -25.30 -18.85
CA ASP A 364 39.52 -25.24 -19.35
C ASP A 364 40.29 -24.07 -18.70
N ASN A 365 41.60 -23.96 -18.98
CA ASN A 365 42.46 -22.92 -18.40
C ASN A 365 42.09 -21.49 -18.80
N THR A 366 41.14 -21.29 -19.72
CA THR A 366 40.64 -19.99 -20.16
C THR A 366 39.36 -19.57 -19.45
N VAL A 367 38.70 -20.48 -18.71
CA VAL A 367 37.49 -20.19 -17.92
C VAL A 367 37.89 -19.51 -16.60
N GLN A 368 37.36 -18.31 -16.39
CA GLN A 368 37.55 -17.55 -15.16
C GLN A 368 36.51 -17.96 -14.13
N VAL A 369 36.98 -18.42 -12.97
CA VAL A 369 36.13 -18.90 -11.88
C VAL A 369 36.36 -18.05 -10.65
N LYS A 370 35.31 -17.62 -9.98
CA LYS A 370 35.37 -17.02 -8.63
C LYS A 370 34.76 -18.00 -7.65
N GLN A 371 35.45 -18.25 -6.55
CA GLN A 371 34.93 -19.05 -5.46
C GLN A 371 34.77 -18.19 -4.21
N VAL A 372 33.64 -18.34 -3.53
CA VAL A 372 33.32 -17.65 -2.28
C VAL A 372 32.92 -18.70 -1.25
N ILE A 373 33.60 -18.72 -0.10
CA ILE A 373 33.24 -19.55 1.05
C ILE A 373 32.61 -18.68 2.11
N THR A 374 31.48 -19.12 2.64
CA THR A 374 30.83 -18.54 3.82
C THR A 374 30.78 -19.62 4.90
N THR A 375 31.45 -19.39 6.03
CA THR A 375 31.46 -20.36 7.13
C THR A 375 30.08 -20.44 7.77
N ALA A 376 29.65 -21.67 8.07
CA ALA A 376 28.38 -21.95 8.72
C ALA A 376 28.56 -22.00 10.25
N ASN A 377 29.30 -21.02 10.78
CA ASN A 377 29.53 -20.81 12.20
C ASN A 377 28.85 -19.49 12.61
N ALA A 378 27.78 -19.60 13.41
CA ALA A 378 26.98 -18.44 13.80
C ALA A 378 27.70 -17.48 14.77
N SER A 379 28.70 -17.97 15.51
CA SER A 379 29.43 -17.17 16.49
C SER A 379 30.59 -16.38 15.86
N GLU A 380 31.20 -16.93 14.81
CA GLU A 380 32.33 -16.31 14.08
C GLU A 380 32.19 -16.50 12.56
N PRO A 381 31.17 -15.91 11.92
CA PRO A 381 31.00 -16.00 10.48
C PRO A 381 32.16 -15.31 9.76
N ALA A 382 32.73 -16.00 8.78
CA ALA A 382 33.81 -15.51 7.95
C ALA A 382 33.53 -15.78 6.47
N VAL A 383 33.92 -14.84 5.61
CA VAL A 383 33.79 -14.94 4.15
C VAL A 383 35.17 -14.94 3.52
N TYR A 384 35.45 -15.97 2.72
CA TYR A 384 36.70 -16.11 1.97
C TYR A 384 36.42 -16.06 0.48
N VAL A 385 37.31 -15.47 -0.31
CA VAL A 385 37.21 -15.41 -1.77
C VAL A 385 38.52 -15.82 -2.43
N ARG A 386 38.43 -16.43 -3.61
CA ARG A 386 39.55 -16.56 -4.55
C ARG A 386 39.08 -16.58 -6.00
N THR A 387 40.01 -16.46 -6.92
CA THR A 387 39.73 -16.48 -8.37
C THR A 387 40.71 -17.37 -9.13
N HIS A 388 40.24 -18.05 -10.16
CA HIS A 388 41.01 -18.74 -11.18
C HIS A 388 41.07 -17.87 -12.44
N ILE A 389 42.26 -17.49 -12.89
CA ILE A 389 42.48 -16.70 -14.11
C ILE A 389 43.67 -17.30 -14.87
N ASN A 390 43.51 -17.54 -16.17
CA ASN A 390 44.57 -18.03 -17.07
C ASN A 390 45.27 -19.30 -16.55
N GLY A 391 44.50 -20.29 -16.06
CA GLY A 391 45.02 -21.57 -15.59
C GLY A 391 45.62 -21.57 -14.19
N THR A 392 45.50 -20.46 -13.45
CA THR A 392 46.09 -20.32 -12.10
C THR A 392 45.06 -19.86 -11.08
N TRP A 393 44.97 -20.55 -9.94
CA TRP A 393 44.18 -20.11 -8.78
C TRP A 393 44.96 -19.10 -7.94
N SER A 394 44.31 -18.00 -7.55
CA SER A 394 44.82 -17.11 -6.50
C SER A 394 44.73 -17.78 -5.13
N ALA A 395 45.52 -17.28 -4.17
CA ALA A 395 45.32 -17.61 -2.78
C ALA A 395 43.91 -17.20 -2.32
N TRP A 396 43.39 -17.91 -1.31
CA TRP A 396 42.19 -17.49 -0.60
C TRP A 396 42.46 -16.22 0.20
N LYS A 397 41.53 -15.27 0.12
CA LYS A 397 41.54 -14.02 0.88
C LYS A 397 40.30 -13.94 1.74
N GLU A 398 40.46 -13.72 3.03
CA GLU A 398 39.37 -13.39 3.94
C GLU A 398 38.88 -11.94 3.64
N LEU A 399 37.59 -11.79 3.39
CA LEU A 399 36.95 -10.52 3.04
C LEU A 399 36.20 -9.88 4.22
N ALA A 400 35.57 -10.69 5.05
CA ALA A 400 34.74 -10.23 6.16
C ALA A 400 34.72 -11.28 7.28
N ASN A 401 34.71 -10.82 8.54
CA ASN A 401 34.52 -11.62 9.74
C ASN A 401 33.63 -10.86 10.75
N THR A 402 33.29 -11.47 11.89
CA THR A 402 32.45 -10.87 12.95
C THR A 402 32.96 -9.51 13.42
N THR A 403 34.28 -9.31 13.50
CA THR A 403 34.86 -8.02 13.86
C THR A 403 34.62 -6.97 12.77
N TRP A 404 34.75 -7.34 11.50
CA TRP A 404 34.41 -6.47 10.37
C TRP A 404 32.90 -6.14 10.31
N ILE A 405 32.01 -7.11 10.53
CA ILE A 405 30.56 -6.89 10.51
C ILE A 405 30.14 -5.97 11.67
N ASN A 406 30.56 -6.26 12.90
CA ASN A 406 30.17 -5.47 14.08
C ASN A 406 30.77 -4.04 14.09
N SER A 407 31.97 -3.85 13.52
CA SER A 407 32.55 -2.51 13.35
C SER A 407 31.86 -1.68 12.27
N ASN A 408 31.13 -2.30 11.32
CA ASN A 408 30.38 -1.57 10.30
C ASN A 408 28.90 -1.33 10.67
N VAL A 409 28.26 -2.16 11.52
CA VAL A 409 26.87 -1.93 11.98
C VAL A 409 26.79 -0.86 13.09
N SER A 410 27.82 -0.73 13.94
CA SER A 410 27.92 0.35 14.95
C SER A 410 28.14 1.76 14.37
N SER A 411 28.24 1.88 13.04
CA SER A 411 28.47 3.14 12.32
C SER A 411 27.22 3.70 11.61
N ILE A 412 26.05 3.06 11.77
CA ILE A 412 24.82 3.47 11.08
C ILE A 412 24.06 4.49 11.94
N ALA A 413 23.97 5.72 11.43
CA ALA A 413 23.17 6.78 12.04
C ALA A 413 21.67 6.46 11.97
N THR A 414 20.87 7.10 12.83
CA THR A 414 19.41 7.02 12.72
C THR A 414 18.91 7.62 11.41
N ASN A 415 17.71 7.24 11.00
CA ASN A 415 16.96 7.99 10.00
C ASN A 415 16.85 9.48 10.36
N PRO A 416 16.60 10.35 9.37
CA PRO A 416 16.31 11.75 9.63
C PRO A 416 15.10 11.90 10.56
N VAL A 417 14.98 13.04 11.24
CA VAL A 417 13.73 13.41 11.95
C VAL A 417 12.56 13.46 10.94
N LYS A 418 11.31 13.56 11.39
CA LYS A 418 10.10 13.62 10.54
C LYS A 418 9.31 14.88 10.85
N ALA A 419 8.37 15.25 9.96
CA ALA A 419 7.40 16.33 10.16
C ALA A 419 8.04 17.67 10.66
N ARG A 420 9.20 18.01 10.10
CA ARG A 420 9.94 19.22 10.48
C ARG A 420 9.16 20.47 10.11
N LYS A 421 9.02 21.39 11.06
CA LYS A 421 8.43 22.72 10.81
C LYS A 421 9.25 23.80 11.50
N ILE A 422 9.36 24.94 10.84
CA ILE A 422 9.99 26.15 11.38
C ILE A 422 9.08 27.35 11.12
N GLU A 423 8.87 28.16 12.15
CA GLU A 423 8.20 29.45 12.04
C GLU A 423 9.06 30.52 12.70
N LYS A 424 9.16 31.69 12.07
CA LYS A 424 9.96 32.82 12.56
C LYS A 424 9.04 34.01 12.78
N GLU A 425 8.87 34.43 14.02
CA GLU A 425 7.97 35.53 14.41
C GLU A 425 8.71 36.51 15.32
N GLY A 426 8.91 37.75 14.87
CA GLY A 426 9.61 38.77 15.64
C GLY A 426 11.06 38.36 15.94
N SER A 427 11.35 38.07 17.21
CA SER A 427 12.65 37.56 17.69
C SER A 427 12.62 36.08 18.05
N THR A 428 11.51 35.38 17.82
CA THR A 428 11.29 34.01 18.25
C THR A 428 11.28 33.07 17.04
N VAL A 429 11.98 31.96 17.15
CA VAL A 429 11.91 30.85 16.20
C VAL A 429 11.25 29.66 16.90
N LYS A 430 10.19 29.14 16.29
CA LYS A 430 9.48 27.95 16.75
C LYS A 430 9.85 26.77 15.86
N LEU A 431 10.16 25.62 16.47
CA LEU A 431 10.62 24.42 15.81
C LEU A 431 9.78 23.21 16.26
N TRP A 432 9.25 22.46 15.30
CA TRP A 432 8.56 21.18 15.52
C TRP A 432 9.26 20.06 14.76
N TRP A 433 9.32 18.89 15.36
CA TRP A 433 9.79 17.67 14.69
C TRP A 433 9.32 16.43 15.44
N SER A 434 9.17 15.33 14.72
CA SER A 434 9.09 13.99 15.31
C SER A 434 10.45 13.31 15.19
N ASP A 435 10.87 12.62 16.23
CA ASP A 435 12.12 11.87 16.22
C ASP A 435 12.00 10.64 15.28
N PRO A 436 13.12 10.15 14.72
CA PRO A 436 13.08 8.97 13.87
C PRO A 436 12.60 7.75 14.65
N ASP A 437 11.91 6.85 13.94
CA ASP A 437 11.64 5.52 14.46
C ASP A 437 12.94 4.70 14.50
N ASP A 438 12.95 3.65 15.31
CA ASP A 438 14.05 2.70 15.29
C ASP A 438 14.10 2.02 13.91
N SER A 439 15.30 1.92 13.33
CA SER A 439 15.43 1.26 12.03
C SER A 439 15.45 -0.24 12.26
N ILE A 440 14.48 -0.94 11.68
CA ILE A 440 14.34 -2.39 11.79
C ILE A 440 14.46 -2.99 10.40
N VAL A 441 15.31 -4.01 10.25
CA VAL A 441 15.41 -4.81 9.02
C VAL A 441 15.26 -6.28 9.42
N ASP A 442 14.33 -6.97 8.77
CA ASP A 442 14.02 -8.39 9.02
C ASP A 442 13.75 -8.70 10.51
N GLY A 443 12.99 -7.81 11.18
CA GLY A 443 12.65 -7.93 12.60
C GLY A 443 13.79 -7.61 13.56
N SER A 444 14.99 -7.32 13.06
CA SER A 444 16.16 -6.96 13.87
C SER A 444 16.35 -5.44 13.89
N VAL A 445 16.54 -4.89 15.08
CA VAL A 445 16.80 -3.45 15.24
C VAL A 445 18.23 -3.14 14.80
N LEU A 446 18.38 -2.40 13.70
CA LEU A 446 19.66 -1.92 13.18
C LEU A 446 20.17 -0.69 13.94
N THR A 447 19.28 0.26 14.25
CA THR A 447 19.64 1.45 15.02
C THR A 447 18.46 1.92 15.88
N GLN A 448 18.76 2.25 17.14
CA GLN A 448 17.79 2.78 18.10
C GLN A 448 18.04 4.27 18.30
N TRP A 449 16.99 5.07 18.36
CA TRP A 449 17.12 6.48 18.71
C TRP A 449 17.50 6.64 20.20
N GLU A 450 18.53 7.45 20.47
CA GLU A 450 18.97 7.82 21.83
C GLU A 450 18.48 9.22 22.22
N LYS A 451 18.68 10.20 21.33
CA LYS A 451 18.36 11.60 21.54
C LYS A 451 18.39 12.38 20.22
N THR A 452 17.80 13.57 20.21
CA THR A 452 17.96 14.54 19.12
C THR A 452 18.58 15.82 19.63
N VAL A 453 19.60 16.32 18.92
CA VAL A 453 20.24 17.60 19.22
C VAL A 453 19.91 18.60 18.13
N ILE A 454 19.44 19.79 18.50
CA ILE A 454 19.19 20.88 17.55
C ILE A 454 20.35 21.87 17.66
N VAL A 455 20.96 22.18 16.52
CA VAL A 455 22.05 23.16 16.41
C VAL A 455 21.60 24.30 15.51
N LYS A 456 22.08 25.50 15.82
CA LYS A 456 21.91 26.69 14.97
C LYS A 456 23.24 27.32 14.56
N LYS A 457 23.25 27.93 13.38
CA LYS A 457 24.39 28.68 12.82
C LYS A 457 23.92 29.87 11.99
N GLN A 458 24.70 30.94 11.97
CA GLN A 458 24.41 32.13 11.16
C GLN A 458 24.90 31.95 9.73
N GLY A 459 24.09 32.34 8.75
CA GLY A 459 24.46 32.39 7.33
C GLY A 459 24.46 31.05 6.58
N SER A 460 24.49 29.91 7.28
CA SER A 460 24.36 28.58 6.70
C SER A 460 23.81 27.57 7.70
N TYR A 461 23.27 26.45 7.22
CA TYR A 461 22.94 25.31 8.08
C TYR A 461 24.20 24.73 8.75
N PRO A 462 24.10 24.26 10.01
CA PRO A 462 25.15 23.46 10.65
C PRO A 462 25.48 22.18 9.86
N GLU A 463 26.76 21.88 9.66
CA GLU A 463 27.21 20.66 8.98
C GLU A 463 27.21 19.44 9.90
N ASN A 464 27.52 19.62 11.19
CA ASN A 464 27.55 18.59 12.22
C ASN A 464 27.16 19.17 13.59
N VAL A 465 27.12 18.33 14.62
CA VAL A 465 26.68 18.71 15.97
C VAL A 465 27.59 19.77 16.64
N ASP A 466 28.85 19.87 16.21
CA ASP A 466 29.85 20.81 16.73
C ASP A 466 29.93 22.11 15.89
N ASP A 467 29.24 22.18 14.74
CA ASP A 467 29.23 23.32 13.82
C ASP A 467 28.13 24.33 14.13
N GLY A 468 28.23 24.97 15.30
CA GLY A 468 27.33 26.04 15.70
C GLY A 468 27.03 26.03 17.20
N THR A 469 25.86 26.53 17.56
CA THR A 469 25.37 26.55 18.94
C THR A 469 24.26 25.52 19.11
N ILE A 470 24.44 24.57 20.02
CA ILE A 470 23.36 23.66 20.44
C ILE A 470 22.30 24.49 21.16
N VAL A 471 21.06 24.45 20.68
CA VAL A 471 19.92 25.15 21.32
C VAL A 471 19.17 24.22 22.26
N VAL A 472 19.04 22.94 21.92
CA VAL A 472 18.41 21.94 22.76
C VAL A 472 18.93 20.54 22.47
N ALA A 473 19.03 19.70 23.50
CA ALA A 473 19.26 18.27 23.38
C ALA A 473 18.10 17.53 24.08
N VAL A 474 17.41 16.66 23.34
CA VAL A 474 16.16 16.04 23.75
C VAL A 474 16.32 14.54 23.82
N THR A 475 16.09 13.97 25.01
CA THR A 475 16.16 12.51 25.27
C THR A 475 14.79 11.87 25.42
N GLU A 476 13.73 12.67 25.36
CA GLU A 476 12.33 12.23 25.39
C GLU A 476 11.79 12.25 23.96
N ARG A 477 11.47 11.06 23.42
CA ARG A 477 11.07 10.91 22.02
C ARG A 477 9.80 11.70 21.72
N ASN A 478 9.77 12.42 20.60
CA ASN A 478 8.63 13.21 20.11
C ASN A 478 8.18 14.34 21.03
N LYS A 479 9.02 14.79 21.97
CA LYS A 479 8.71 15.90 22.89
C LYS A 479 8.18 17.17 22.21
N TYR A 480 8.66 17.44 20.99
CA TYR A 480 8.32 18.65 20.23
C TYR A 480 7.60 18.34 18.91
N ALA A 481 6.86 17.22 18.86
CA ALA A 481 6.06 16.87 17.70
C ALA A 481 4.81 17.76 17.57
N ASP A 482 4.08 17.96 18.69
CA ASP A 482 2.84 18.75 18.71
C ASP A 482 3.08 20.19 19.18
N GLU A 483 3.88 20.36 20.23
CA GLU A 483 4.22 21.67 20.79
C GLU A 483 5.65 22.10 20.37
N PRO A 484 5.87 23.36 19.96
CA PRO A 484 7.17 23.77 19.46
C PRO A 484 8.22 23.95 20.56
N TYR A 485 9.47 23.67 20.23
CA TYR A 485 10.58 24.31 20.93
C TYR A 485 10.69 25.78 20.47
N SER A 486 10.82 26.70 21.43
CA SER A 486 10.97 28.14 21.17
C SER A 486 12.38 28.62 21.48
N ASP A 487 13.05 29.20 20.49
CA ASP A 487 14.37 29.83 20.61
C ASP A 487 14.27 31.33 20.35
N THR A 488 14.69 32.15 21.32
CA THR A 488 14.66 33.61 21.22
C THR A 488 16.02 34.14 20.83
N GLN A 489 16.09 34.91 19.74
CA GLN A 489 17.35 35.45 19.22
C GLN A 489 17.16 36.74 18.42
N ALA A 490 18.19 37.57 18.40
CA ALA A 490 18.25 38.71 17.49
C ALA A 490 18.40 38.22 16.04
N SER A 491 17.71 38.90 15.11
CA SER A 491 17.77 38.65 13.66
C SER A 491 17.50 37.19 13.26
N PRO A 492 16.32 36.62 13.59
CA PRO A 492 16.03 35.19 13.35
C PRO A 492 16.08 34.80 11.87
N ALA A 493 15.92 35.74 10.94
CA ALA A 493 16.10 35.50 9.51
C ALA A 493 17.49 34.94 9.16
N ASN A 494 18.55 35.34 9.89
CA ASN A 494 19.93 34.96 9.59
C ASN A 494 20.36 33.61 10.16
N TRP A 495 19.52 33.00 10.98
CA TRP A 495 19.82 31.74 11.66
C TRP A 495 19.17 30.56 10.95
N TYR A 496 19.99 29.53 10.78
CA TYR A 496 19.61 28.25 10.19
C TYR A 496 19.73 27.18 11.27
N TYR A 497 18.79 26.23 11.25
CA TYR A 497 18.65 25.20 12.26
C TYR A 497 18.71 23.82 11.62
N ARG A 498 19.36 22.90 12.30
CA ARG A 498 19.43 21.50 11.86
C ARG A 498 19.32 20.55 13.05
N ALA A 499 18.56 19.48 12.85
CA ALA A 499 18.50 18.37 13.79
C ALA A 499 19.64 17.39 13.57
N PHE A 500 20.15 16.81 14.65
CA PHE A 500 21.12 15.73 14.66
C PHE A 500 20.57 14.64 15.59
N PRO A 501 19.67 13.77 15.10
CA PRO A 501 19.25 12.61 15.85
C PRO A 501 20.42 11.63 16.00
N LYS A 502 20.55 11.01 17.15
CA LYS A 502 21.68 10.17 17.53
C LYS A 502 21.23 8.73 17.71
N ALA A 503 21.98 7.81 17.14
CA ALA A 503 21.85 6.39 17.38
C ALA A 503 22.40 6.02 18.77
N LYS A 504 21.73 5.12 19.48
CA LYS A 504 22.22 4.54 20.74
C LYS A 504 23.50 3.76 20.49
N ASN A 505 24.59 4.15 21.16
CA ASN A 505 25.95 3.63 20.92
C ASN A 505 26.46 3.85 19.49
N GLY A 506 25.87 4.77 18.73
CA GLY A 506 26.22 5.06 17.34
C GLY A 506 26.38 6.56 17.07
N PRO A 507 26.53 6.95 15.78
CA PRO A 507 26.78 8.33 15.39
C PRO A 507 25.50 9.19 15.38
N TYR A 508 25.71 10.50 15.22
CA TYR A 508 24.65 11.44 14.85
C TYR A 508 24.34 11.33 13.35
N SER A 509 23.08 11.54 12.98
CA SER A 509 22.65 11.66 11.59
C SER A 509 22.88 13.09 11.09
N ASP A 510 23.76 13.23 10.11
CA ASP A 510 24.06 14.46 9.36
C ASP A 510 23.39 14.44 7.99
N ASN A 511 22.21 13.82 7.88
CA ASN A 511 21.42 13.82 6.64
C ASN A 511 20.85 15.23 6.34
N GLU A 512 20.88 15.65 5.08
CA GLU A 512 20.42 16.98 4.64
C GLU A 512 18.93 17.22 4.92
N LEU A 513 18.12 16.16 4.94
CA LEU A 513 16.71 16.24 5.32
C LEU A 513 16.53 16.80 6.73
N ASN A 514 17.51 16.68 7.62
CA ASN A 514 17.42 17.24 8.98
C ASN A 514 17.45 18.79 9.04
N ARG A 515 17.60 19.49 7.91
CA ARG A 515 17.57 20.96 7.82
C ARG A 515 16.14 21.46 8.05
N PHE A 516 15.94 22.35 9.02
CA PHE A 516 14.62 22.97 9.22
C PHE A 516 14.33 23.97 8.10
N GLY A 517 13.15 23.85 7.48
CA GLY A 517 12.75 24.67 6.32
C GLY A 517 13.17 24.08 4.97
N PHE A 518 13.87 22.95 4.96
CA PHE A 518 14.14 22.17 3.76
C PHE A 518 13.18 20.98 3.70
N TRP A 519 12.66 20.70 2.51
CA TRP A 519 11.95 19.46 2.23
C TRP A 519 12.27 18.96 0.82
N HIS A 520 12.29 17.65 0.67
CA HIS A 520 12.59 16.98 -0.59
C HIS A 520 11.74 15.72 -0.72
N TYR A 521 10.84 15.73 -1.71
CA TYR A 521 9.94 14.63 -2.00
C TYR A 521 10.27 14.01 -3.35
N ALA A 522 10.06 12.70 -3.46
CA ALA A 522 10.17 12.01 -4.73
C ALA A 522 9.24 10.80 -4.84
N ILE A 523 8.77 10.59 -6.06
CA ILE A 523 8.01 9.42 -6.48
C ILE A 523 8.44 8.99 -7.87
N TYR A 524 8.09 7.77 -8.27
CA TYR A 524 8.01 7.41 -9.67
C TYR A 524 6.69 6.71 -9.99
N VAL A 525 6.23 6.88 -11.23
CA VAL A 525 5.10 6.14 -11.80
C VAL A 525 5.65 5.01 -12.67
N ASP A 526 5.31 3.76 -12.36
CA ASP A 526 5.54 2.61 -13.24
C ASP A 526 4.48 2.60 -14.36
N THR A 527 4.91 2.98 -15.56
CA THR A 527 4.03 3.09 -16.73
C THR A 527 3.51 1.74 -17.25
N THR A 528 4.01 0.62 -16.71
CA THR A 528 3.56 -0.73 -17.09
C THR A 528 2.52 -1.32 -16.17
N ASP A 529 2.37 -0.78 -14.95
CA ASP A 529 1.34 -1.20 -14.02
C ASP A 529 0.01 -0.49 -14.36
N PRO A 530 -1.02 -1.23 -14.80
CA PRO A 530 -2.31 -0.64 -15.14
C PRO A 530 -3.12 -0.23 -13.90
N ASP A 531 -2.77 -0.68 -12.70
CA ASP A 531 -3.49 -0.35 -11.49
C ASP A 531 -3.10 1.05 -11.00
N GLU A 532 -4.07 1.96 -11.05
CA GLU A 532 -3.92 3.37 -10.67
C GLU A 532 -3.49 3.55 -9.21
N GLU A 533 -3.74 2.55 -8.36
CA GLU A 533 -3.42 2.56 -6.95
C GLU A 533 -1.98 2.08 -6.65
N THR A 534 -1.47 1.08 -7.41
CA THR A 534 -0.15 0.46 -7.13
C THR A 534 0.98 0.96 -8.03
N CYS A 535 0.66 1.65 -9.13
CA CYS A 535 1.66 2.13 -10.09
C CYS A 535 2.53 3.29 -9.56
N VAL A 536 2.19 3.94 -8.46
CA VAL A 536 2.95 5.06 -7.89
C VAL A 536 3.79 4.59 -6.71
N HIS A 537 5.09 4.86 -6.76
CA HIS A 537 6.04 4.40 -5.75
C HIS A 537 6.82 5.55 -5.14
N LYS A 538 6.89 5.57 -3.81
CA LYS A 538 7.81 6.43 -3.06
C LYS A 538 9.26 5.96 -3.20
N ILE A 539 10.20 6.89 -3.07
CA ILE A 539 11.63 6.61 -3.19
C ILE A 539 12.29 6.75 -1.81
N GLY A 540 13.07 5.74 -1.41
CA GLY A 540 13.84 5.79 -0.17
C GLY A 540 14.84 6.94 -0.19
N GLY A 541 15.00 7.63 0.95
CA GLY A 541 15.89 8.79 1.07
C GLY A 541 15.21 10.15 0.85
N PHE A 542 13.88 10.18 0.69
CA PHE A 542 13.07 11.41 0.58
C PHE A 542 12.07 11.51 1.74
N ASP A 543 11.62 12.72 2.07
CA ASP A 543 10.76 12.99 3.23
C ASP A 543 9.44 12.22 3.19
N ASN A 544 8.82 12.12 2.01
CA ASN A 544 7.52 11.48 1.83
C ASN A 544 7.57 9.95 2.00
N TYR A 545 8.76 9.33 2.01
CA TYR A 545 8.90 7.87 2.13
C TYR A 545 8.14 7.29 3.33
N PHE A 546 8.12 8.04 4.44
CA PHE A 546 7.52 7.64 5.72
C PHE A 546 6.08 8.12 5.92
N PHE A 547 5.48 8.79 4.93
CA PHE A 547 4.10 9.24 5.04
C PHE A 547 3.15 8.14 4.58
N ASP A 548 2.02 8.01 5.26
CA ASP A 548 0.93 7.16 4.80
C ASP A 548 0.15 7.90 3.73
N ARG A 549 -0.49 7.12 2.87
CA ARG A 549 -1.29 7.66 1.78
C ARG A 549 -2.55 8.35 2.33
N PRO A 550 -2.76 9.66 2.07
CA PRO A 550 -3.98 10.37 2.41
C PRO A 550 -5.18 9.89 1.59
N TYR A 551 -6.38 9.98 2.16
CA TYR A 551 -7.63 9.71 1.44
C TYR A 551 -8.83 10.40 2.11
N MET A 552 -9.88 10.65 1.32
CA MET A 552 -11.18 11.01 1.86
C MET A 552 -11.89 9.77 2.37
N ASP A 553 -12.16 9.71 3.67
CA ASP A 553 -13.05 8.71 4.25
C ASP A 553 -14.50 9.17 4.06
N PHE A 554 -15.14 8.63 3.01
CA PHE A 554 -16.51 9.00 2.66
C PHE A 554 -17.55 8.56 3.69
N ASP A 555 -17.27 7.50 4.46
CA ASP A 555 -18.17 7.02 5.51
C ASP A 555 -18.06 7.89 6.77
N ALA A 556 -16.84 8.28 7.13
CA ALA A 556 -16.57 9.17 8.26
C ALA A 556 -16.79 10.66 7.96
N ASP A 557 -17.06 11.02 6.68
CA ASP A 557 -17.14 12.40 6.19
C ASP A 557 -15.91 13.25 6.60
N SER A 558 -14.73 12.64 6.58
CA SER A 558 -13.50 13.25 7.07
C SER A 558 -12.27 12.87 6.23
N PHE A 559 -11.25 13.71 6.26
CA PHE A 559 -10.02 13.48 5.50
C PHE A 559 -8.93 12.88 6.37
N TYR A 560 -8.42 11.71 5.97
CA TYR A 560 -7.26 11.09 6.58
C TYR A 560 -5.99 11.65 5.94
N TRP A 561 -5.11 12.23 6.76
CA TRP A 561 -3.96 13.00 6.29
C TRP A 561 -2.67 12.20 6.10
N GLY A 562 -2.53 11.00 6.66
CA GLY A 562 -1.35 10.16 6.50
C GLY A 562 0.02 10.82 6.78
N GLY A 563 0.08 11.81 7.68
CA GLY A 563 1.31 12.57 7.98
C GLY A 563 1.49 13.87 7.20
N TRP A 564 0.59 14.19 6.26
CA TRP A 564 0.69 15.37 5.40
C TRP A 564 0.09 16.66 5.99
N LYS A 565 -0.72 16.60 7.06
CA LYS A 565 -1.57 17.71 7.57
C LYS A 565 -0.89 19.07 7.76
N ASN A 566 0.42 19.09 7.99
CA ASN A 566 1.18 20.29 8.31
C ASN A 566 2.45 20.47 7.47
N VAL A 567 2.58 19.77 6.33
CA VAL A 567 3.77 19.93 5.50
C VAL A 567 3.83 21.34 4.90
N GLN A 568 5.03 21.87 4.74
CA GLN A 568 5.24 23.27 4.31
C GLN A 568 4.72 23.57 2.90
N MET A 569 4.62 22.55 2.05
CA MET A 569 4.14 22.66 0.68
C MET A 569 2.62 22.84 0.58
N LEU A 570 1.85 22.55 1.64
CA LEU A 570 0.41 22.78 1.65
C LEU A 570 0.08 24.28 1.53
N PRO A 571 -0.87 24.66 0.67
CA PRO A 571 -1.24 26.06 0.51
C PRO A 571 -2.07 26.56 1.68
N LYS A 572 -2.16 27.88 1.82
CA LYS A 572 -2.93 28.54 2.88
C LYS A 572 -4.08 29.36 2.27
N PRO A 573 -5.34 29.16 2.73
CA PRO A 573 -6.46 29.95 2.23
C PRO A 573 -6.40 31.37 2.81
N CYS A 574 -6.59 32.39 1.98
CA CYS A 574 -6.50 33.78 2.39
C CYS A 574 -7.44 34.71 1.62
N MET A 575 -7.75 35.86 2.24
CA MET A 575 -8.27 37.01 1.52
C MET A 575 -7.10 37.85 1.01
N LEU A 576 -6.99 37.94 -0.32
CA LEU A 576 -5.92 38.65 -1.02
C LEU A 576 -6.46 39.97 -1.56
N LYS A 577 -5.83 41.10 -1.21
CA LYS A 577 -6.21 42.42 -1.73
C LYS A 577 -5.91 42.54 -3.21
N ALA A 578 -6.58 43.48 -3.89
CA ALA A 578 -6.35 43.76 -5.30
C ALA A 578 -4.88 44.14 -5.64
N ASP A 579 -4.12 44.64 -4.66
CA ASP A 579 -2.68 44.93 -4.80
C ASP A 579 -1.76 43.71 -4.57
N GLY A 580 -2.33 42.55 -4.26
CA GLY A 580 -1.62 41.31 -4.01
C GLY A 580 -1.06 41.12 -2.61
N SER A 581 -1.38 42.01 -1.67
CA SER A 581 -1.05 41.79 -0.26
C SER A 581 -2.11 40.91 0.41
N VAL A 582 -1.68 39.95 1.23
CA VAL A 582 -2.58 39.16 2.07
C VAL A 582 -3.17 40.06 3.16
N ASP A 583 -4.49 40.10 3.26
CA ASP A 583 -5.18 40.83 4.34
C ASP A 583 -5.23 39.99 5.61
N TYR A 584 -5.72 38.76 5.48
CA TYR A 584 -5.77 37.76 6.54
C TYR A 584 -5.97 36.36 5.95
N TYR A 585 -5.59 35.35 6.74
CA TYR A 585 -5.83 33.94 6.40
C TYR A 585 -7.23 33.48 6.86
N LEU A 586 -7.79 32.53 6.11
CA LEU A 586 -9.06 31.87 6.41
C LEU A 586 -8.82 30.63 7.28
N ASP A 587 -9.85 30.18 7.98
CA ASP A 587 -9.83 28.88 8.66
C ASP A 587 -9.82 27.76 7.60
N PRO A 588 -8.81 26.86 7.56
CA PRO A 588 -8.72 25.80 6.57
C PRO A 588 -9.89 24.80 6.59
N ASP A 589 -10.63 24.74 7.70
CA ASP A 589 -11.80 23.86 7.87
C ASP A 589 -13.14 24.60 7.70
N ASP A 590 -13.15 25.94 7.69
CA ASP A 590 -14.35 26.75 7.45
C ASP A 590 -14.04 28.14 6.85
N TYR A 591 -14.17 28.27 5.53
CA TYR A 591 -13.86 29.52 4.82
C TYR A 591 -14.78 30.68 5.15
N THR A 592 -15.91 30.47 5.82
CA THR A 592 -16.74 31.57 6.34
C THR A 592 -16.09 32.29 7.52
N LYS A 593 -14.94 31.80 8.00
CA LYS A 593 -14.21 32.32 9.14
C LYS A 593 -12.76 32.65 8.79
N LYS A 594 -12.18 33.57 9.57
CA LYS A 594 -10.74 33.85 9.59
C LYS A 594 -10.01 32.72 10.30
N ALA A 595 -8.69 32.69 10.22
CA ALA A 595 -7.84 31.63 10.77
C ALA A 595 -7.99 31.39 12.29
N ASP A 596 -8.65 32.28 13.03
CA ASP A 596 -9.01 32.07 14.44
C ASP A 596 -10.20 31.12 14.65
N GLY A 597 -10.87 30.69 13.57
CA GLY A 597 -12.01 29.78 13.59
C GLY A 597 -13.28 30.37 14.20
N VAL A 598 -13.33 31.68 14.45
CA VAL A 598 -14.47 32.35 15.11
C VAL A 598 -14.90 33.66 14.44
N THR A 599 -13.97 34.45 13.91
CA THR A 599 -14.28 35.73 13.27
C THR A 599 -14.79 35.49 11.86
N ALA A 600 -15.91 36.11 11.47
CA ALA A 600 -16.41 35.99 10.10
C ALA A 600 -15.41 36.53 9.04
N SER A 601 -15.32 35.85 7.90
CA SER A 601 -14.55 36.28 6.74
C SER A 601 -15.38 37.07 5.74
N ASP A 602 -14.71 37.68 4.77
CA ASP A 602 -15.29 38.49 3.69
C ASP A 602 -15.52 37.67 2.41
N VAL A 603 -15.44 36.33 2.45
CA VAL A 603 -15.52 35.47 1.24
C VAL A 603 -16.83 35.60 0.46
N THR A 604 -17.90 36.13 1.07
CA THR A 604 -19.21 36.39 0.43
C THR A 604 -19.40 37.84 0.01
N ASP A 605 -18.51 38.77 0.41
CA ASP A 605 -18.64 40.20 0.13
C ASP A 605 -18.06 40.56 -1.25
N LEU A 606 -18.94 40.68 -2.24
CA LEU A 606 -18.54 41.06 -3.61
C LEU A 606 -18.01 42.50 -3.73
N GLU A 607 -18.25 43.36 -2.74
CA GLU A 607 -17.72 44.73 -2.69
C GLU A 607 -16.30 44.77 -2.10
N TYR A 608 -15.83 43.68 -1.47
CA TYR A 608 -14.45 43.55 -0.99
C TYR A 608 -13.46 43.82 -2.13
N ASN A 609 -12.43 44.64 -1.88
CA ASN A 609 -11.44 44.98 -2.90
C ASN A 609 -10.31 43.93 -2.98
N GLY A 610 -10.67 42.71 -3.35
CA GLY A 610 -9.76 41.57 -3.40
C GLY A 610 -10.48 40.25 -3.68
N ASN A 611 -9.83 39.11 -3.49
CA ASN A 611 -10.41 37.80 -3.77
C ASN A 611 -10.00 36.76 -2.73
N ALA A 612 -10.80 35.70 -2.58
CA ALA A 612 -10.46 34.53 -1.78
C ALA A 612 -9.54 33.60 -2.60
N MET A 613 -8.31 33.39 -2.14
CA MET A 613 -7.24 32.71 -2.87
C MET A 613 -6.53 31.68 -1.98
N MET A 614 -5.89 30.69 -2.61
CA MET A 614 -4.93 29.79 -2.00
C MET A 614 -3.53 30.34 -2.25
N GLU A 615 -2.82 30.70 -1.18
CA GLU A 615 -1.40 31.07 -1.22
C GLU A 615 -0.54 29.82 -1.26
N TRP A 616 0.34 29.72 -2.26
CA TRP A 616 1.28 28.62 -2.42
C TRP A 616 2.71 29.09 -2.21
N CYS A 617 3.54 28.26 -1.60
CA CYS A 617 4.98 28.48 -1.55
C CYS A 617 5.63 28.07 -2.89
N PRO A 618 6.91 28.42 -3.13
CA PRO A 618 7.65 27.91 -4.26
C PRO A 618 7.82 26.39 -4.13
N VAL A 619 7.63 25.70 -5.24
CA VAL A 619 7.89 24.26 -5.36
C VAL A 619 8.78 24.07 -6.58
N PHE A 620 10.01 23.67 -6.35
CA PHE A 620 10.96 23.35 -7.41
C PHE A 620 10.73 21.93 -7.86
N THR A 621 10.56 21.72 -9.16
CA THR A 621 10.25 20.41 -9.72
C THR A 621 11.32 19.96 -10.70
N LYS A 622 11.56 18.65 -10.73
CA LYS A 622 12.36 17.95 -11.73
C LYS A 622 11.61 16.69 -12.14
N VAL A 623 11.65 16.36 -13.44
CA VAL A 623 11.05 15.12 -13.98
C VAL A 623 12.05 14.39 -14.84
N GLU A 624 12.04 13.07 -14.77
CA GLU A 624 12.95 12.23 -15.56
C GLU A 624 12.25 10.94 -15.98
N LYS A 625 12.35 10.56 -17.26
CA LYS A 625 11.84 9.26 -17.74
C LYS A 625 13.02 8.31 -17.95
N VAL A 626 13.04 7.22 -17.17
CA VAL A 626 14.08 6.18 -17.25
C VAL A 626 13.40 4.82 -17.48
N GLY A 627 13.55 4.28 -18.69
CA GLY A 627 12.86 3.05 -19.07
C GLY A 627 11.34 3.19 -18.95
N THR A 628 10.72 2.34 -18.13
CA THR A 628 9.28 2.31 -17.86
C THR A 628 8.84 3.20 -16.69
N ARG A 629 9.75 3.98 -16.11
CA ARG A 629 9.49 4.78 -14.91
C ARG A 629 9.54 6.27 -15.22
N LEU A 630 8.54 7.00 -14.77
CA LEU A 630 8.51 8.46 -14.77
C LEU A 630 8.75 8.96 -13.35
N TYR A 631 9.94 9.48 -13.09
CA TYR A 631 10.35 10.07 -11.83
C TYR A 631 9.88 11.52 -11.74
N MET A 632 9.38 11.90 -10.57
CA MET A 632 9.02 13.28 -10.23
C MET A 632 9.62 13.64 -8.88
N TYR A 633 10.31 14.76 -8.84
CA TYR A 633 10.97 15.29 -7.66
C TYR A 633 10.44 16.68 -7.34
N PHE A 634 10.32 16.98 -6.05
CA PHE A 634 9.78 18.24 -5.54
C PHE A 634 10.64 18.72 -4.38
N CYS A 635 11.09 19.97 -4.43
CA CYS A 635 12.00 20.52 -3.43
C CYS A 635 11.60 21.95 -3.02
N SER A 636 11.92 22.32 -1.78
CA SER A 636 11.76 23.67 -1.25
C SER A 636 12.70 24.70 -1.89
N GLU A 637 13.79 24.23 -2.51
CA GLU A 637 14.83 25.05 -3.10
C GLU A 637 15.25 24.51 -4.47
N LYS A 638 15.95 25.33 -5.25
CA LYS A 638 16.61 24.88 -6.49
C LYS A 638 17.79 23.98 -6.13
N TYR A 639 17.53 22.70 -5.94
CA TYR A 639 18.52 21.73 -5.44
C TYR A 639 19.71 21.56 -6.39
N ASP A 640 19.44 21.51 -7.69
CA ASP A 640 20.43 21.52 -8.77
C ASP A 640 19.87 22.27 -10.00
N ASP A 641 20.64 22.34 -11.09
CA ASP A 641 20.25 23.07 -12.30
C ASP A 641 19.05 22.49 -13.04
N ASP A 642 18.70 21.22 -12.80
CA ASP A 642 17.56 20.54 -13.43
C ASP A 642 16.23 20.83 -12.70
N TYR A 643 16.29 21.39 -11.50
CA TYR A 643 15.10 21.82 -10.76
C TYR A 643 14.64 23.21 -11.20
N GLU A 644 13.35 23.38 -11.45
CA GLU A 644 12.80 24.68 -11.82
C GLU A 644 11.44 24.93 -11.15
N CYS A 645 11.14 26.20 -10.85
CA CYS A 645 9.89 26.65 -10.26
C CYS A 645 9.25 27.72 -11.14
N TYR A 646 8.68 27.31 -12.27
CA TYR A 646 8.01 28.23 -13.20
C TYR A 646 6.83 28.98 -12.55
N SER A 647 6.18 28.37 -11.56
CA SER A 647 5.10 29.01 -10.81
C SER A 647 5.54 30.29 -10.08
N CYS A 648 6.79 30.33 -9.60
CA CYS A 648 7.36 31.48 -8.93
C CYS A 648 8.45 32.22 -9.75
N LYS A 649 8.70 31.84 -11.00
CA LYS A 649 9.81 32.41 -11.78
C LYS A 649 9.52 33.87 -12.17
N LYS A 650 10.38 34.78 -11.72
CA LYS A 650 10.32 36.22 -12.01
C LYS A 650 10.98 36.56 -13.34
N SER A 651 10.70 37.76 -13.85
CA SER A 651 11.25 38.25 -15.12
C SER A 651 12.77 38.46 -15.13
N ASP A 652 13.40 38.62 -13.95
CA ASP A 652 14.85 38.75 -13.76
C ASP A 652 15.57 37.39 -13.59
N GLY A 653 14.82 36.29 -13.53
CA GLY A 653 15.37 34.94 -13.32
C GLY A 653 15.35 34.46 -11.87
N GLU A 654 15.04 35.34 -10.92
CA GLU A 654 14.86 34.99 -9.51
C GLU A 654 13.48 34.35 -9.25
N TYR A 655 13.19 34.03 -7.99
CA TYR A 655 11.94 33.39 -7.57
C TYR A 655 11.13 34.30 -6.65
N GLY A 656 9.83 34.38 -6.89
CA GLY A 656 8.85 34.97 -5.99
C GLY A 656 8.57 34.09 -4.78
N ASP A 657 8.17 34.71 -3.69
CA ASP A 657 7.89 34.01 -2.45
C ASP A 657 6.58 33.22 -2.53
N HIS A 658 5.60 33.73 -3.30
CA HIS A 658 4.27 33.14 -3.41
C HIS A 658 3.64 33.27 -4.80
N PHE A 659 2.77 32.33 -5.13
CA PHE A 659 1.77 32.46 -6.19
C PHE A 659 0.39 32.09 -5.63
N TYR A 660 -0.67 32.57 -6.31
CA TYR A 660 -2.03 32.45 -5.78
C TYR A 660 -2.99 31.82 -6.78
N MET A 661 -3.63 30.74 -6.35
CA MET A 661 -4.68 30.02 -7.09
C MET A 661 -6.06 30.33 -6.50
N PRO A 662 -7.15 30.19 -7.26
CA PRO A 662 -8.46 30.61 -6.80
C PRO A 662 -9.06 29.56 -5.85
N ILE A 663 -9.64 29.99 -4.73
CA ILE A 663 -10.47 29.09 -3.91
C ILE A 663 -11.72 28.67 -4.68
N TYR A 664 -12.33 29.60 -5.42
CA TYR A 664 -13.61 29.37 -6.08
C TYR A 664 -13.51 29.48 -7.59
N GLU A 665 -14.39 28.79 -8.30
CA GLU A 665 -14.55 28.98 -9.73
C GLU A 665 -14.93 30.43 -10.08
N GLY A 666 -14.31 30.98 -11.13
CA GLY A 666 -14.48 32.38 -11.50
C GLY A 666 -15.92 32.80 -11.77
N TYR A 667 -16.39 33.83 -11.06
CA TYR A 667 -17.66 34.50 -11.24
C TYR A 667 -17.45 35.95 -11.66
N VAL A 668 -18.11 36.41 -12.73
CA VAL A 668 -17.98 37.78 -13.23
C VAL A 668 -19.01 38.67 -12.55
N SER A 669 -18.54 39.62 -11.74
CA SER A 669 -19.34 40.67 -11.13
C SER A 669 -18.85 42.03 -11.64
N SER A 670 -19.76 42.85 -12.18
CA SER A 670 -19.45 44.20 -12.68
C SER A 670 -18.25 44.25 -13.64
N GLY A 671 -18.13 43.25 -14.52
CA GLY A 671 -17.04 43.16 -15.51
C GLY A 671 -15.69 42.68 -14.95
N LYS A 672 -15.62 42.28 -13.68
CA LYS A 672 -14.43 41.68 -13.06
C LYS A 672 -14.69 40.22 -12.73
N MET A 673 -13.78 39.33 -13.10
CA MET A 673 -13.80 37.95 -12.63
C MET A 673 -13.40 37.94 -11.16
N ARG A 674 -14.11 37.19 -10.32
CA ARG A 674 -13.90 37.12 -8.87
C ARG A 674 -13.85 35.67 -8.41
N SER A 675 -13.01 35.39 -7.43
CA SER A 675 -12.97 34.10 -6.70
C SER A 675 -13.58 34.36 -5.32
N MET A 676 -14.90 34.18 -5.21
CA MET A 676 -15.70 34.48 -4.01
C MET A 676 -16.81 33.44 -3.84
N SER A 677 -17.26 33.21 -2.61
CA SER A 677 -18.40 32.38 -2.26
C SER A 677 -19.72 33.08 -2.63
N THR A 678 -20.08 33.08 -3.91
CA THR A 678 -21.22 33.87 -4.40
C THR A 678 -22.58 33.25 -4.10
N GLY A 679 -22.65 31.96 -3.77
CA GLY A 679 -23.92 31.23 -3.67
C GLY A 679 -24.64 31.10 -5.02
N THR A 680 -23.96 31.33 -6.14
CA THR A 680 -24.50 31.24 -7.50
C THR A 680 -23.62 30.36 -8.40
N LYS A 681 -24.04 30.11 -9.65
CA LYS A 681 -23.24 29.36 -10.63
C LYS A 681 -22.02 30.18 -11.07
N PRO A 682 -20.87 29.55 -11.35
CA PRO A 682 -19.74 30.25 -11.95
C PRO A 682 -20.10 30.78 -13.34
N THR A 683 -19.39 31.81 -13.80
CA THR A 683 -19.63 32.37 -15.13
C THR A 683 -19.11 31.42 -16.20
N ALA A 684 -19.95 31.01 -17.13
CA ALA A 684 -19.56 30.22 -18.29
C ALA A 684 -20.03 30.92 -19.58
N SER A 685 -19.97 30.24 -20.72
CA SER A 685 -20.33 30.81 -22.04
C SER A 685 -19.47 32.02 -22.41
N THR A 686 -18.19 31.99 -22.05
CA THR A 686 -17.23 33.06 -22.34
C THR A 686 -16.16 32.60 -23.33
N THR A 687 -15.56 33.55 -24.03
CA THR A 687 -14.37 33.32 -24.85
C THR A 687 -13.12 33.56 -24.01
N ALA A 688 -11.97 33.03 -24.45
CA ALA A 688 -10.69 33.25 -23.77
C ALA A 688 -10.28 34.74 -23.69
N GLU A 689 -10.74 35.55 -24.67
CA GLU A 689 -10.49 36.99 -24.69
C GLU A 689 -11.30 37.73 -23.62
N ASN A 690 -12.58 37.39 -23.48
CA ASN A 690 -13.44 37.95 -22.45
C ASN A 690 -12.92 37.60 -21.05
N GLU A 691 -12.56 36.33 -20.84
CA GLU A 691 -12.05 35.82 -19.56
C GLU A 691 -10.80 36.58 -19.09
N ALA A 692 -9.83 36.82 -19.97
CA ALA A 692 -8.65 37.58 -19.62
C ALA A 692 -8.94 39.07 -19.38
N THR A 693 -9.88 39.65 -20.13
CA THR A 693 -10.35 41.03 -19.88
C THR A 693 -10.94 41.12 -18.47
N TYR A 694 -11.78 40.17 -18.08
CA TYR A 694 -12.38 40.13 -16.75
C TYR A 694 -11.36 39.89 -15.64
N ALA A 695 -10.35 39.05 -15.89
CA ALA A 695 -9.30 38.78 -14.92
C ALA A 695 -8.43 40.01 -14.67
N THR A 696 -7.89 40.60 -15.74
CA THR A 696 -6.99 41.77 -15.67
C THR A 696 -7.68 43.04 -15.15
N ALA A 697 -9.02 43.11 -15.22
CA ALA A 697 -9.80 44.17 -14.59
C ALA A 697 -9.69 44.21 -13.05
N ASN A 698 -9.11 43.18 -12.41
CA ASN A 698 -8.79 43.20 -10.98
C ASN A 698 -7.52 44.02 -10.66
N GLY A 699 -6.64 44.26 -11.64
CA GLY A 699 -5.41 45.03 -11.47
C GLY A 699 -4.18 44.31 -12.00
N THR A 700 -3.02 44.95 -11.85
CA THR A 700 -1.71 44.36 -12.20
C THR A 700 -1.48 43.06 -11.44
N GLY A 701 -0.91 42.05 -12.09
CA GLY A 701 -0.61 40.74 -11.50
C GLY A 701 -1.77 39.73 -11.55
N TRP A 702 -3.01 40.20 -11.75
CA TRP A 702 -4.18 39.34 -11.91
C TRP A 702 -4.28 38.78 -13.33
N ASN A 703 -4.54 37.48 -13.43
CA ASN A 703 -4.75 36.77 -14.69
C ASN A 703 -5.79 35.67 -14.50
N THR A 704 -6.16 34.98 -15.57
CA THR A 704 -6.74 33.63 -15.42
C THR A 704 -5.64 32.67 -14.96
N THR A 705 -6.01 31.52 -14.38
CA THR A 705 -5.03 30.48 -14.06
C THR A 705 -4.15 30.14 -15.25
N VAL A 706 -2.93 29.68 -14.99
CA VAL A 706 -1.90 29.44 -16.02
C VAL A 706 -1.41 28.00 -15.96
N TRP A 707 -0.97 27.50 -17.10
CA TRP A 707 -0.56 26.10 -17.28
C TRP A 707 0.53 25.67 -16.31
N ALA A 708 1.53 26.52 -16.04
CA ALA A 708 2.61 26.20 -15.11
C ALA A 708 2.09 25.85 -13.70
N ASP A 709 1.03 26.53 -13.25
CA ASP A 709 0.45 26.31 -11.93
C ASP A 709 -0.50 25.11 -11.94
N GLU A 710 -1.34 24.97 -12.98
CA GLU A 710 -2.24 23.81 -13.10
C GLU A 710 -1.46 22.49 -13.24
N GLN A 711 -0.38 22.45 -14.02
CA GLN A 711 0.44 21.23 -14.14
C GLN A 711 1.16 20.89 -12.84
N LEU A 712 1.63 21.90 -12.09
CA LEU A 712 2.24 21.69 -10.78
C LEU A 712 1.22 21.04 -9.84
N LEU A 713 -0.01 21.56 -9.81
CA LEU A 713 -1.10 20.96 -9.04
C LEU A 713 -1.43 19.54 -9.47
N GLN A 714 -1.37 19.21 -10.77
CA GLN A 714 -1.55 17.83 -11.24
C GLN A 714 -0.44 16.90 -10.74
N MET A 715 0.82 17.33 -10.82
CA MET A 715 1.96 16.56 -10.32
C MET A 715 1.91 16.37 -8.80
N LEU A 716 1.54 17.42 -8.07
CA LEU A 716 1.35 17.38 -6.63
C LEU A 716 0.22 16.42 -6.23
N GLY A 717 -0.81 16.25 -7.05
CA GLY A 717 -1.86 15.26 -6.82
C GLY A 717 -1.32 13.83 -6.81
N ILE A 718 -0.45 13.49 -7.78
CA ILE A 718 0.20 12.17 -7.82
C ILE A 718 1.10 11.97 -6.60
N LEU A 719 1.90 12.99 -6.24
CA LEU A 719 2.77 12.95 -5.06
C LEU A 719 1.97 12.72 -3.78
N PHE A 720 0.92 13.52 -3.59
CA PHE A 720 0.21 13.61 -2.34
C PHE A 720 -0.69 12.41 -2.10
N PHE A 721 -1.40 11.94 -3.14
CA PHE A 721 -2.33 10.81 -3.04
C PHE A 721 -1.72 9.46 -3.40
N GLU A 722 -0.49 9.43 -3.90
CA GLU A 722 0.23 8.21 -4.29
C GLU A 722 -0.61 7.29 -5.18
N ARG A 723 -1.37 7.89 -6.10
CA ARG A 723 -2.25 7.19 -7.04
C ARG A 723 -2.62 8.11 -8.20
N LEU A 724 -3.29 7.56 -9.21
CA LEU A 724 -3.66 8.31 -10.41
C LEU A 724 -5.15 8.69 -10.48
N ASN A 725 -6.06 7.97 -9.80
CA ASN A 725 -7.48 8.31 -9.82
C ASN A 725 -7.89 9.23 -8.65
N MET A 726 -7.92 10.54 -8.91
CA MET A 726 -8.28 11.52 -7.87
C MET A 726 -9.75 11.53 -7.52
N GLN A 727 -10.63 11.07 -8.40
CA GLN A 727 -12.05 10.96 -8.07
C GLN A 727 -12.29 9.89 -7.01
N VAL A 728 -11.51 8.81 -7.02
CA VAL A 728 -11.54 7.79 -5.95
C VAL A 728 -10.85 8.31 -4.68
N ALA A 729 -9.75 9.06 -4.82
CA ALA A 729 -8.98 9.58 -3.69
C ALA A 729 -9.71 10.66 -2.87
N CYS A 730 -10.34 11.61 -3.56
CA CYS A 730 -10.92 12.83 -2.97
C CYS A 730 -12.43 12.94 -3.15
N GLY A 731 -13.01 12.24 -4.12
CA GLY A 731 -14.45 12.25 -4.40
C GLY A 731 -14.81 12.63 -5.83
N TYR A 732 -15.97 12.15 -6.24
CA TYR A 732 -16.56 12.38 -7.55
C TYR A 732 -17.18 13.76 -7.66
N ASN A 733 -17.43 14.15 -8.91
CA ASN A 733 -18.16 15.35 -9.29
C ASN A 733 -19.43 15.57 -8.44
N PRO A 734 -19.66 16.80 -7.94
CA PRO A 734 -20.90 17.11 -7.22
C PRO A 734 -22.15 17.12 -8.15
N GLY A 735 -22.00 17.25 -9.47
CA GLY A 735 -23.11 17.33 -10.44
C GLY A 735 -23.26 16.14 -11.40
N SER A 736 -24.44 16.01 -12.01
CA SER A 736 -24.62 15.21 -13.25
C SER A 736 -25.62 15.90 -14.17
N SER A 737 -25.15 16.60 -15.20
CA SER A 737 -26.02 17.34 -16.11
C SER A 737 -25.39 17.53 -17.48
N SER A 738 -26.17 17.32 -18.53
CA SER A 738 -25.75 17.53 -19.92
C SER A 738 -26.16 18.87 -20.51
N SER A 739 -26.80 19.75 -19.73
CA SER A 739 -27.38 21.00 -20.25
C SER A 739 -27.28 22.24 -19.36
N ALA A 740 -26.81 22.10 -18.11
CA ALA A 740 -26.64 23.22 -17.18
C ALA A 740 -25.69 22.88 -16.03
N LEU A 741 -24.97 23.87 -15.50
CA LEU A 741 -24.16 23.73 -14.29
C LEU A 741 -25.07 23.52 -13.08
N THR A 742 -24.78 22.53 -12.24
CA THR A 742 -25.74 22.04 -11.21
C THR A 742 -25.49 22.58 -9.82
N ASN A 743 -24.26 22.97 -9.47
CA ASN A 743 -23.89 23.33 -8.10
C ASN A 743 -23.51 24.80 -7.98
N ASN A 744 -23.78 25.40 -6.81
CA ASN A 744 -23.46 26.80 -6.55
C ASN A 744 -22.06 26.89 -5.94
N ILE A 745 -21.35 27.98 -6.22
CA ILE A 745 -20.06 28.29 -5.59
C ILE A 745 -20.26 28.52 -4.09
N GLY A 746 -19.37 27.97 -3.26
CA GLY A 746 -19.34 28.17 -1.81
C GLY A 746 -20.12 27.14 -1.00
N THR A 747 -20.63 26.08 -1.63
CA THR A 747 -21.38 25.04 -0.91
C THR A 747 -20.49 24.20 0.02
N ALA A 748 -19.17 24.19 -0.19
CA ALA A 748 -18.21 23.47 0.63
C ALA A 748 -17.42 24.39 1.57
N ASN A 749 -17.88 25.63 1.83
CA ASN A 749 -17.16 26.56 2.72
C ASN A 749 -16.78 25.94 4.06
N ALA A 750 -17.73 25.26 4.72
CA ALA A 750 -17.57 24.61 6.02
C ALA A 750 -16.98 23.18 5.92
N LYS A 751 -16.09 22.94 4.96
CA LYS A 751 -15.37 21.67 4.76
C LYS A 751 -13.86 21.93 4.69
N GLY A 752 -13.08 20.95 5.13
CA GLY A 752 -11.63 20.98 5.09
C GLY A 752 -11.04 21.11 3.68
N MET A 753 -9.73 21.31 3.59
CA MET A 753 -9.02 21.54 2.32
C MET A 753 -9.14 20.40 1.30
N PHE A 754 -9.47 19.18 1.75
CA PHE A 754 -9.80 18.06 0.89
C PHE A 754 -11.15 17.53 1.30
N TYR A 755 -12.06 17.42 0.33
CA TYR A 755 -13.43 17.00 0.59
C TYR A 755 -14.10 16.50 -0.68
N GLY A 756 -14.95 15.51 -0.54
CA GLY A 756 -15.81 15.07 -1.63
C GLY A 756 -16.67 13.89 -1.24
N HIS A 757 -17.25 13.25 -2.24
CA HIS A 757 -18.28 12.23 -2.05
C HIS A 757 -18.07 11.03 -2.99
N GLN A 758 -18.54 9.87 -2.57
CA GLN A 758 -18.52 8.65 -3.40
C GLN A 758 -19.46 8.69 -4.62
N SER A 759 -20.37 9.67 -4.67
CA SER A 759 -21.36 9.85 -5.74
C SER A 759 -21.77 11.31 -5.84
N THR A 760 -22.55 11.64 -6.86
CA THR A 760 -23.11 12.99 -7.09
C THR A 760 -23.77 13.58 -5.84
N ASN A 761 -23.51 14.86 -5.54
CA ASN A 761 -23.93 15.54 -4.31
C ASN A 761 -24.10 17.06 -4.49
N ALA A 762 -25.01 17.68 -3.74
CA ALA A 762 -25.20 19.13 -3.78
C ALA A 762 -24.02 19.96 -3.22
N VAL A 763 -23.06 19.34 -2.53
CA VAL A 763 -21.87 20.00 -1.96
C VAL A 763 -20.67 19.83 -2.90
N ASN A 764 -19.95 20.92 -3.15
CA ASN A 764 -18.76 20.97 -4.01
C ASN A 764 -17.60 20.11 -3.46
N THR A 765 -16.78 19.56 -4.36
CA THR A 765 -15.51 18.91 -3.97
C THR A 765 -14.45 19.95 -3.65
N LYS A 766 -13.50 19.61 -2.78
CA LYS A 766 -12.30 20.40 -2.47
C LYS A 766 -11.03 19.63 -2.76
N TYR A 767 -10.09 20.30 -3.43
CA TYR A 767 -8.75 19.82 -3.73
C TYR A 767 -7.75 20.92 -3.37
N PHE A 768 -6.84 20.66 -2.42
CA PHE A 768 -5.93 21.67 -1.88
C PHE A 768 -6.64 23.01 -1.53
N GLY A 769 -7.84 22.92 -0.97
CA GLY A 769 -8.67 24.05 -0.60
C GLY A 769 -9.46 24.71 -1.72
N MET A 770 -9.24 24.32 -2.98
CA MET A 770 -9.96 24.88 -4.12
C MET A 770 -11.24 24.07 -4.39
N GLU A 771 -12.36 24.75 -4.54
CA GLU A 771 -13.63 24.13 -4.92
C GLU A 771 -13.64 23.72 -6.40
N ASN A 772 -14.21 22.54 -6.68
CA ASN A 772 -14.53 22.06 -8.03
C ASN A 772 -13.35 22.14 -9.00
N TRP A 773 -12.20 21.57 -8.60
CA TRP A 773 -11.08 21.46 -9.53
C TRP A 773 -11.45 20.57 -10.74
N TRP A 774 -12.26 19.53 -10.51
CA TRP A 774 -12.80 18.66 -11.57
C TRP A 774 -14.32 18.55 -11.52
N GLY A 775 -14.88 18.08 -12.63
CA GLY A 775 -16.26 17.62 -12.75
C GLY A 775 -17.34 18.69 -12.85
N HIS A 776 -17.11 19.95 -12.50
CA HIS A 776 -18.19 20.97 -12.58
C HIS A 776 -18.16 21.77 -13.88
N ARG A 777 -17.22 22.71 -14.00
CA ARG A 777 -17.02 23.51 -15.22
C ARG A 777 -15.61 23.26 -15.72
N TRP A 778 -15.47 23.06 -17.03
CA TRP A 778 -14.17 23.00 -17.69
C TRP A 778 -13.34 24.24 -17.37
N ARG A 779 -12.11 24.02 -16.90
CA ARG A 779 -11.17 25.06 -16.48
C ARG A 779 -10.25 25.42 -17.64
N ARG A 780 -10.25 26.68 -18.09
CA ARG A 780 -9.40 27.17 -19.17
C ARG A 780 -8.18 27.93 -18.63
N PRO A 781 -7.02 27.28 -18.46
CA PRO A 781 -5.80 28.00 -18.15
C PRO A 781 -5.22 28.70 -19.39
N ASN A 782 -4.46 29.76 -19.16
CA ASN A 782 -3.59 30.37 -20.15
C ASN A 782 -2.25 29.61 -20.25
N GLY A 783 -1.55 29.79 -21.38
CA GLY A 783 -0.17 29.30 -21.51
C GLY A 783 -0.01 27.88 -22.05
N LEU A 784 -1.07 27.16 -22.40
CA LEU A 784 -0.97 25.95 -23.23
C LEU A 784 -1.89 26.04 -24.45
N MET A 785 -1.28 25.91 -25.63
CA MET A 785 -1.96 25.84 -26.92
C MET A 785 -1.65 24.49 -27.56
N CYS A 786 -2.64 23.90 -28.20
CA CYS A 786 -2.47 22.71 -29.02
C CYS A 786 -2.73 23.10 -30.47
N ILE A 787 -1.70 23.03 -31.31
CA ILE A 787 -1.75 23.46 -32.71
C ILE A 787 -1.50 22.25 -33.59
N ASN A 788 -2.55 21.77 -34.24
CA ASN A 788 -2.53 20.51 -35.00
C ASN A 788 -2.02 19.34 -34.14
N ARG A 789 -2.52 19.25 -32.90
CA ARG A 789 -2.12 18.26 -31.87
C ARG A 789 -0.70 18.40 -31.30
N ARG A 790 0.10 19.36 -31.78
CA ARG A 790 1.39 19.72 -31.20
C ARG A 790 1.21 20.66 -30.02
N VAL A 791 1.87 20.40 -28.91
CA VAL A 791 1.79 21.23 -27.70
C VAL A 791 2.78 22.40 -27.76
N TRP A 792 2.27 23.59 -27.47
CA TRP A 792 3.02 24.84 -27.38
C TRP A 792 2.75 25.50 -26.03
N VAL A 793 3.80 25.81 -25.27
CA VAL A 793 3.66 26.32 -23.91
C VAL A 793 4.28 27.68 -23.69
N LYS A 794 3.70 28.41 -22.75
CA LYS A 794 4.26 29.59 -22.11
C LYS A 794 4.10 29.42 -20.62
N LEU A 795 5.23 29.41 -19.91
CA LEU A 795 5.30 29.01 -18.50
C LEU A 795 5.38 30.22 -17.56
N THR A 796 5.84 31.36 -18.09
CA THR A 796 5.94 32.62 -17.36
C THR A 796 5.35 33.76 -18.17
N ASN A 797 4.97 34.86 -17.51
CA ASN A 797 4.48 36.05 -18.20
C ASN A 797 5.60 36.76 -18.99
N SER A 798 6.86 36.65 -18.56
CA SER A 798 8.05 37.21 -19.23
C SER A 798 8.62 36.23 -20.26
N THR A 799 9.79 36.51 -20.85
CA THR A 799 10.49 35.60 -21.78
C THR A 799 11.53 34.70 -21.10
N VAL A 800 11.59 34.70 -19.75
CA VAL A 800 12.61 33.95 -18.99
C VAL A 800 12.44 32.43 -19.11
N ASP A 801 11.24 31.95 -19.45
CA ASP A 801 10.95 30.56 -19.77
C ASP A 801 11.56 30.07 -21.09
N GLY A 802 12.14 30.98 -21.88
CA GLY A 802 12.70 30.71 -23.21
C GLY A 802 11.71 30.93 -24.36
N SER A 803 10.50 31.41 -24.09
CA SER A 803 9.58 31.91 -25.12
C SER A 803 10.06 33.25 -25.70
N THR A 804 9.49 33.67 -26.84
CA THR A 804 9.91 34.90 -27.55
C THR A 804 8.95 36.07 -27.38
N VAL A 805 7.90 35.90 -26.57
CA VAL A 805 6.84 36.89 -26.38
C VAL A 805 6.53 37.08 -24.90
N THR A 806 6.21 38.30 -24.50
CA THR A 806 5.66 38.61 -23.17
C THR A 806 4.13 38.46 -23.19
N GLY A 807 3.57 37.97 -22.10
CA GLY A 807 2.13 37.77 -21.96
C GLY A 807 1.63 36.52 -22.66
N TYR A 808 0.41 36.12 -22.29
CA TYR A 808 -0.26 34.97 -22.86
C TYR A 808 -1.14 35.40 -24.05
N ASN A 809 -1.03 34.70 -25.17
CA ASN A 809 -1.83 34.91 -26.38
C ASN A 809 -2.59 33.64 -26.78
N ARG A 810 -3.54 33.79 -27.70
CA ARG A 810 -4.52 32.75 -28.10
C ARG A 810 -4.15 32.09 -29.43
N THR A 811 -2.95 32.36 -29.91
CA THR A 811 -2.45 31.85 -31.19
C THR A 811 -1.32 30.85 -31.03
N GLY A 812 -0.67 30.84 -29.85
CA GLY A 812 0.58 30.13 -29.59
C GLY A 812 1.81 30.77 -30.27
N ASN A 813 1.65 31.91 -30.96
CA ASN A 813 2.78 32.57 -31.59
C ASN A 813 3.80 33.01 -30.54
N GLY A 814 5.07 32.63 -30.77
CA GLY A 814 6.18 32.89 -29.86
C GLY A 814 6.24 32.02 -28.61
N TYR A 815 5.30 31.07 -28.42
CA TYR A 815 5.38 30.05 -27.37
C TYR A 815 6.44 29.01 -27.68
N ILE A 816 6.81 28.22 -26.69
CA ILE A 816 7.81 27.15 -26.79
C ILE A 816 7.15 25.91 -27.38
N ASP A 817 7.66 25.42 -28.51
CA ASP A 817 7.34 24.08 -29.00
C ASP A 817 7.98 23.05 -28.06
N THR A 818 7.17 22.22 -27.41
CA THR A 818 7.66 21.25 -26.42
C THR A 818 8.22 19.97 -27.03
N GLY A 819 7.95 19.69 -28.32
CA GLY A 819 8.21 18.37 -28.86
C GLY A 819 7.05 17.37 -28.70
N VAL A 820 6.05 17.69 -27.88
CA VAL A 820 5.00 16.74 -27.47
C VAL A 820 3.80 16.79 -28.41
N ASP A 821 3.40 15.62 -28.90
CA ASP A 821 2.19 15.43 -29.70
C ASP A 821 1.11 14.71 -28.89
N VAL A 822 -0.09 15.28 -28.85
CA VAL A 822 -1.27 14.68 -28.22
C VAL A 822 -1.91 13.70 -29.21
N PRO A 823 -2.29 12.47 -28.80
CA PRO A 823 -2.91 11.51 -29.69
C PRO A 823 -4.29 11.99 -30.14
N SER A 824 -4.76 11.53 -31.31
CA SER A 824 -6.17 11.73 -31.70
C SER A 824 -7.08 11.07 -30.67
N ALA A 825 -7.88 11.86 -29.96
CA ALA A 825 -8.68 11.38 -28.84
C ALA A 825 -10.10 11.95 -28.93
N SER A 826 -11.09 11.13 -28.62
CA SER A 826 -12.51 11.51 -28.54
C SER A 826 -13.09 10.79 -27.34
N GLU A 827 -13.03 11.44 -26.18
CA GLU A 827 -13.37 10.84 -24.88
C GLU A 827 -12.62 9.51 -24.67
N SER A 828 -11.29 9.57 -24.77
CA SER A 828 -10.44 8.39 -24.69
C SER A 828 -9.59 8.43 -23.41
N TYR A 829 -9.68 7.40 -22.57
CA TYR A 829 -8.96 7.33 -21.30
C TYR A 829 -7.45 7.39 -21.47
N ILE A 830 -6.78 8.09 -20.56
CA ILE A 830 -5.34 8.37 -20.67
C ILE A 830 -4.54 7.20 -20.10
N LYS A 831 -3.69 6.61 -20.92
CA LYS A 831 -2.75 5.55 -20.53
C LYS A 831 -1.41 6.13 -20.07
N GLU A 832 -0.85 7.06 -20.85
CA GLU A 832 0.47 7.64 -20.56
C GLU A 832 0.46 9.16 -20.77
N ILE A 833 1.17 9.86 -19.89
CA ILE A 833 1.51 11.28 -20.01
C ILE A 833 2.93 11.47 -20.53
N SER A 834 3.25 12.68 -20.99
CA SER A 834 4.47 12.96 -21.73
C SER A 834 5.76 12.82 -20.90
N GLY A 835 5.74 13.23 -19.63
CA GLY A 835 6.94 13.36 -18.80
C GLY A 835 7.94 14.43 -19.26
N ASN A 836 7.55 15.31 -20.19
CA ASN A 836 8.38 16.41 -20.67
C ASN A 836 8.50 17.52 -19.61
N GLU A 837 9.71 18.01 -19.36
CA GLU A 837 10.01 19.02 -18.32
C GLU A 837 9.16 20.31 -18.43
N LYS A 838 8.69 20.66 -19.63
CA LYS A 838 7.87 21.87 -19.90
C LYS A 838 6.37 21.57 -20.02
N CYS A 839 5.97 20.31 -20.07
CA CYS A 839 4.57 19.89 -20.22
C CYS A 839 4.34 18.44 -19.76
N VAL A 840 4.55 18.19 -18.47
CA VAL A 840 4.65 16.84 -17.89
C VAL A 840 3.41 15.98 -18.15
N THR A 841 2.23 16.56 -18.00
CA THR A 841 0.95 15.84 -17.87
C THR A 841 0.13 15.77 -19.16
N ALA A 842 0.63 16.30 -20.29
CA ALA A 842 -0.06 16.14 -21.56
C ALA A 842 -0.13 14.65 -21.96
N PRO A 843 -1.30 14.15 -22.42
CA PRO A 843 -1.45 12.74 -22.78
C PRO A 843 -0.69 12.45 -24.08
N VAL A 844 0.02 11.32 -24.10
CA VAL A 844 0.75 10.81 -25.28
C VAL A 844 0.21 9.46 -25.77
N THR A 845 -0.46 8.72 -24.89
CA THR A 845 -1.10 7.43 -25.22
C THR A 845 -2.48 7.36 -24.57
N VAL A 846 -3.51 6.98 -25.35
CA VAL A 846 -4.90 6.80 -24.88
C VAL A 846 -5.48 5.40 -25.16
N SER A 847 -4.72 4.53 -25.83
CA SER A 847 -5.16 3.17 -26.12
C SER A 847 -4.84 2.23 -24.97
N GLY A 848 -5.82 1.45 -24.50
CA GLY A 848 -5.64 0.40 -23.50
C GLY A 848 -5.78 0.85 -22.04
N ALA A 849 -6.38 2.02 -21.80
CA ALA A 849 -6.78 2.51 -20.47
C ALA A 849 -8.31 2.53 -20.32
N SER A 850 -8.79 2.72 -19.09
CA SER A 850 -10.20 2.78 -18.71
C SER A 850 -10.42 3.78 -17.57
N SER A 851 -11.67 3.97 -17.14
CA SER A 851 -12.02 4.73 -15.94
C SER A 851 -11.50 4.15 -14.61
N THR A 852 -10.79 3.02 -14.65
CA THR A 852 -10.27 2.31 -13.48
C THR A 852 -8.83 1.84 -13.67
N THR A 853 -8.17 2.22 -14.76
CA THR A 853 -6.78 1.83 -15.04
C THR A 853 -5.99 3.03 -15.53
N TYR A 854 -4.71 3.10 -15.14
CA TYR A 854 -3.81 4.22 -15.43
C TYR A 854 -4.41 5.55 -14.90
N TYR A 855 -4.44 6.61 -15.72
CA TYR A 855 -4.83 7.95 -15.26
C TYR A 855 -6.33 8.13 -15.03
N CYS A 856 -7.16 7.14 -15.40
CA CYS A 856 -8.61 7.08 -15.18
C CYS A 856 -9.47 8.20 -15.79
N ASP A 857 -8.87 9.28 -16.27
CA ASP A 857 -9.54 10.44 -16.86
C ASP A 857 -9.39 10.42 -18.39
N ALA A 858 -10.27 11.13 -19.09
CA ALA A 858 -10.32 11.10 -20.54
C ALA A 858 -9.61 12.30 -21.21
N ALA A 859 -9.22 12.08 -22.47
CA ALA A 859 -8.69 13.10 -23.35
C ALA A 859 -9.57 13.31 -24.59
N TRP A 860 -9.56 14.55 -25.11
CA TRP A 860 -10.17 14.97 -26.36
C TRP A 860 -9.19 15.83 -27.13
N SER A 861 -8.96 15.53 -28.41
CA SER A 861 -8.04 16.31 -29.23
C SER A 861 -8.46 16.39 -30.71
N ALA A 862 -8.24 17.56 -31.30
CA ALA A 862 -8.52 17.81 -32.71
C ALA A 862 -7.32 18.49 -33.39
N THR A 863 -7.33 18.48 -34.72
CA THR A 863 -6.45 19.34 -35.52
C THR A 863 -6.93 20.79 -35.49
N GLY A 864 -6.07 21.75 -35.83
CA GLY A 864 -6.36 23.19 -35.74
C GLY A 864 -5.71 23.84 -34.51
N THR A 865 -6.03 25.11 -34.26
CA THR A 865 -5.53 25.88 -33.11
C THR A 865 -6.54 25.83 -31.98
N THR A 866 -6.22 25.10 -30.91
CA THR A 866 -7.09 24.93 -29.74
C THR A 866 -6.37 25.34 -28.47
N GLN A 867 -7.14 25.76 -27.47
CA GLN A 867 -6.63 26.03 -26.12
C GLN A 867 -7.04 24.88 -25.19
N LEU A 868 -6.23 24.65 -24.17
CA LEU A 868 -6.48 23.63 -23.16
C LEU A 868 -7.71 23.96 -22.31
N PHE A 869 -8.49 22.91 -22.04
CA PHE A 869 -9.40 22.84 -20.90
C PHE A 869 -9.06 21.62 -20.03
N LEU A 870 -9.20 21.78 -18.71
CA LEU A 870 -8.89 20.78 -17.68
C LEU A 870 -10.11 20.45 -16.81
N GLY A 871 -10.06 19.30 -16.14
CA GLY A 871 -10.93 18.96 -15.02
C GLY A 871 -12.21 18.20 -15.38
N GLY A 872 -12.72 18.35 -16.61
CA GLY A 872 -14.04 17.81 -16.97
C GLY A 872 -15.20 18.68 -16.48
N GLY A 873 -16.30 18.66 -17.23
CA GLY A 873 -17.55 19.32 -16.89
C GLY A 873 -18.60 18.38 -16.29
N VAL A 874 -19.75 18.96 -15.90
CA VAL A 874 -20.87 18.25 -15.26
C VAL A 874 -21.46 17.07 -16.04
N ALA A 875 -21.16 16.95 -17.34
CA ALA A 875 -21.67 15.90 -18.21
C ALA A 875 -20.74 14.68 -18.29
N ASP A 876 -19.48 14.82 -17.90
CA ASP A 876 -18.42 13.87 -18.26
C ASP A 876 -18.32 12.67 -17.30
N GLY A 877 -18.91 12.77 -16.11
CA GLY A 877 -18.94 11.67 -15.13
C GLY A 877 -17.54 11.14 -14.83
N ALA A 878 -17.31 9.85 -15.09
CA ALA A 878 -16.02 9.18 -14.86
C ALA A 878 -14.91 9.65 -15.82
N SER A 879 -15.23 10.34 -16.91
CA SER A 879 -14.26 10.90 -17.85
C SER A 879 -13.62 12.21 -17.35
N ALA A 880 -14.22 12.84 -16.33
CA ALA A 880 -13.66 14.00 -15.61
C ALA A 880 -12.55 13.59 -14.64
N GLY A 881 -11.81 14.55 -14.10
CA GLY A 881 -10.78 14.29 -13.09
C GLY A 881 -9.56 15.19 -13.23
N LEU A 882 -8.53 14.92 -12.43
CA LEU A 882 -7.33 15.76 -12.35
C LEU A 882 -6.58 15.85 -13.68
N PHE A 883 -6.59 14.79 -14.49
CA PHE A 883 -5.86 14.68 -15.76
C PHE A 883 -6.74 14.84 -16.99
N ALA A 884 -8.06 15.05 -16.83
CA ALA A 884 -8.97 15.26 -17.95
C ALA A 884 -8.45 16.38 -18.86
N PHE A 885 -8.21 16.05 -20.13
CA PHE A 885 -7.45 16.91 -21.05
C PHE A 885 -8.23 17.18 -22.33
N HIS A 886 -8.65 18.44 -22.53
CA HIS A 886 -9.55 18.77 -23.63
C HIS A 886 -8.97 19.87 -24.54
N ALA A 887 -8.57 19.46 -25.74
CA ALA A 887 -7.91 20.28 -26.77
C ALA A 887 -8.61 20.14 -28.14
N ILE A 888 -9.93 20.38 -28.17
CA ILE A 888 -10.72 20.45 -29.42
C ILE A 888 -11.31 21.84 -29.69
N ILE A 889 -11.31 22.71 -28.68
CA ILE A 889 -12.02 24.00 -28.72
C ILE A 889 -11.06 25.12 -29.10
N ALA A 890 -11.46 25.93 -30.10
CA ALA A 890 -10.78 27.17 -30.44
C ALA A 890 -10.95 28.22 -29.33
N PRO A 891 -9.95 29.08 -29.07
CA PRO A 891 -10.02 30.11 -28.01
C PRO A 891 -11.20 31.09 -28.15
N SER A 892 -11.67 31.29 -29.39
CA SER A 892 -12.81 32.17 -29.72
C SER A 892 -14.18 31.57 -29.43
N ALA A 893 -14.25 30.27 -29.12
CA ALA A 893 -15.52 29.62 -28.85
C ALA A 893 -15.94 29.81 -27.38
N SER A 894 -17.26 29.74 -27.18
CA SER A 894 -17.93 29.86 -25.89
C SER A 894 -18.90 28.69 -25.72
N TYR A 895 -18.78 27.97 -24.61
CA TYR A 895 -19.64 26.83 -24.26
C TYR A 895 -20.21 27.01 -22.86
N TRP A 896 -21.39 26.45 -22.62
CA TRP A 896 -22.17 26.67 -21.40
C TRP A 896 -21.52 26.08 -20.14
N ASP A 897 -20.64 25.11 -20.31
CA ASP A 897 -19.92 24.35 -19.28
C ASP A 897 -18.43 24.72 -19.20
N SER A 898 -18.02 25.78 -19.86
CA SER A 898 -16.62 26.17 -20.02
C SER A 898 -16.36 27.59 -19.54
N GLY A 899 -15.25 27.79 -18.81
CA GLY A 899 -14.86 29.10 -18.29
C GLY A 899 -13.43 29.12 -17.73
N ALA A 900 -13.08 30.22 -17.07
CA ALA A 900 -11.79 30.39 -16.40
C ALA A 900 -11.96 30.81 -14.93
N SER A 901 -10.87 30.73 -14.18
CA SER A 901 -10.79 31.17 -12.78
C SER A 901 -9.56 32.06 -12.60
N LEU A 902 -9.56 32.89 -11.56
CA LEU A 902 -8.48 33.86 -11.31
C LEU A 902 -7.19 33.19 -10.83
N SER A 903 -6.06 33.81 -11.12
CA SER A 903 -4.80 33.64 -10.41
C SER A 903 -4.15 34.99 -10.16
N TYR A 904 -3.21 35.04 -9.23
CA TYR A 904 -2.41 36.24 -8.98
C TYR A 904 -0.92 35.91 -8.80
N LYS A 905 -0.06 36.74 -9.39
CA LYS A 905 1.38 36.77 -9.15
C LYS A 905 1.83 38.23 -9.09
N SER A 906 2.70 38.56 -8.14
CA SER A 906 3.18 39.94 -7.94
C SER A 906 4.29 40.38 -8.90
N PHE A 907 4.69 39.52 -9.85
CA PHE A 907 5.89 39.66 -10.68
C PHE A 907 5.66 39.31 -12.16
#